data_AF-B0W6E1-F1
#
_entry.id   AF-B0W6E1-F1
#
_cell.length_a   1.000
_cell.length_b   1.000
_cell.length_c   1.000
_cell.angle_alpha   90.00
_cell.angle_beta   90.00
_cell.angle_gamma   90.00
#
_symmetry.space_group_name_H-M   'P 1'
#
loop_
_entity.id
_entity.type
_entity.pdbx_description
1 polymer ?
#
loop_
_entity_poly.entity_id
_entity_poly.type
_entity_poly.pdbx_seq_one_letter_code
_entity_poly.pdbx_strand_id
1 'polypeptide(L)'
;MGFRGVLLKIGIFVLLVAILPGLPPYPTFPFKAFSVPPPRPLEDVLAPNQLLNNAERLLENQLRAPETILVRGNTTFVSVFGGRILEISNEDQIRVITKFGAECRGTFDERECGRPLGMAFDTQGNNLIVAESYSGLWQVQIKTGERKLLVSRDEVLDGVIPRKARIPLGVTVARNGDIYWTDMASDADFENTMQAMLMNPSGRLMHYSRDTGKNRMLIDQVFGANGVALNRDESFVLVAELGGQLIRRYHLKGTKTGTDDVFIDGLPGAVDNLVADEHGLWAAIFIGADLDHPSLLAMLAPYPTVRKLAVRLLTMLELPFEFIYQKTGSTIALRVANFIGNLASSVPLFPKRGTVLRLDWDGNILAALHGDDGTANLICHAIRSGDYLLLGSPMHHWIRRVRLPEEVLRIVAPTGGPKVTVPKVSSPKQQENVKKEFVPPPRPLEDVLAPNQLLNNAEKLLENQLLGPETILVRGNTTFVSVFGGQILEISNGDQIREITKFGAKCRGTFDERKCGRPLGIAFDTQGNNLIVAEPYTGLWQVQIKTGERKLLVSLDEVLDGVVPRKARIPNGVTVARNGDIYWSDTASDADFENAMQAMLMNPSGRLMHYSRATGKNRMLIDQVFGANGVALNRDESFVLVAELGGQLIRRYYLKGTKTGTDDIFIDGLPGSVDNLVADEHGLWAAIVIGADLEHPSPLAMLAPFPTVRKLAVRLLTMLDLPFEFIYQKTGNTIALRVANFIGNLGSAAPLFPKRGTVLRLDWDGNILAALHSDDGTANLIAHAVRSGDHLLLGSPMHPWIGRVRLTEETLRVVAPQGGPKVTVPKVTPPKQQGKVKKEL
;
A
#
# COMPACT_ATOMS: atom_id res chain seq x y z
N MET A 1 21.41 -13.53 -25.01
CA MET A 1 22.00 -13.69 -23.66
C MET A 1 20.90 -13.48 -22.63
N GLY A 2 20.44 -14.55 -21.97
CA GLY A 2 19.10 -14.62 -21.37
C GLY A 2 18.95 -13.97 -19.99
N PHE A 3 17.70 -13.60 -19.69
CA PHE A 3 17.16 -13.11 -18.42
C PHE A 3 17.59 -13.92 -17.18
N ARG A 4 17.75 -15.24 -17.34
CA ARG A 4 18.33 -16.13 -16.31
C ARG A 4 19.73 -15.70 -15.87
N GLY A 5 20.55 -15.19 -16.78
CA GLY A 5 21.89 -14.69 -16.48
C GLY A 5 21.87 -13.35 -15.74
N VAL A 6 20.87 -12.50 -15.97
CA VAL A 6 20.72 -11.22 -15.25
C VAL A 6 20.17 -11.45 -13.85
N LEU A 7 19.14 -12.30 -13.69
CA LEU A 7 18.62 -12.68 -12.38
C LEU A 7 19.65 -13.43 -11.54
N LEU A 8 20.44 -14.33 -12.16
CA LEU A 8 21.55 -14.98 -11.49
C LEU A 8 22.62 -13.96 -11.07
N LYS A 9 22.96 -12.98 -11.91
CA LYS A 9 23.91 -11.92 -11.57
C LYS A 9 23.40 -10.99 -10.46
N ILE A 10 22.11 -10.62 -10.49
CA ILE A 10 21.48 -9.83 -9.43
C ILE A 10 21.42 -10.65 -8.14
N GLY A 11 21.02 -11.93 -8.22
CA GLY A 11 21.01 -12.85 -7.09
C GLY A 11 22.41 -13.05 -6.49
N ILE A 12 23.43 -13.25 -7.32
CA ILE A 12 24.84 -13.31 -6.90
C ILE A 12 25.28 -11.98 -6.31
N PHE A 13 24.92 -10.83 -6.89
CA PHE A 13 25.26 -9.52 -6.36
C PHE A 13 24.63 -9.30 -4.98
N VAL A 14 23.34 -9.60 -4.81
CA VAL A 14 22.63 -9.53 -3.52
C VAL A 14 23.26 -10.49 -2.51
N LEU A 15 23.61 -11.71 -2.92
CA LEU A 15 24.28 -12.70 -2.09
C LEU A 15 25.68 -12.25 -1.66
N LEU A 16 26.46 -11.66 -2.58
CA LEU A 16 27.78 -11.11 -2.30
C LEU A 16 27.68 -9.93 -1.33
N VAL A 17 26.73 -9.01 -1.52
CA VAL A 17 26.47 -7.93 -0.57
C VAL A 17 26.06 -8.49 0.81
N ALA A 18 25.25 -9.55 0.87
CA ALA A 18 24.84 -10.18 2.13
C ALA A 18 25.99 -10.86 2.90
N ILE A 19 26.94 -11.49 2.19
CA ILE A 19 27.93 -12.41 2.79
C ILE A 19 29.33 -11.81 2.89
N LEU A 20 29.72 -10.85 2.03
CA LEU A 20 31.09 -10.32 2.00
C LEU A 20 31.51 -9.75 3.37
N PRO A 21 32.60 -10.26 3.97
CA PRO A 21 33.16 -9.68 5.19
C PRO A 21 33.77 -8.31 4.89
N GLY A 22 33.70 -7.38 5.85
CA GLY A 22 34.28 -6.03 5.73
C GLY A 22 33.41 -4.97 5.05
N LEU A 23 32.22 -5.31 4.53
CA LEU A 23 31.27 -4.28 4.08
C LEU A 23 30.57 -3.63 5.29
N PRO A 24 30.50 -2.28 5.35
CA PRO A 24 29.79 -1.55 6.41
C PRO A 24 28.29 -1.87 6.37
N PRO A 25 27.56 -1.69 7.50
CA PRO A 25 28.00 -1.09 8.76
C PRO A 25 28.86 -2.03 9.62
N TYR A 26 29.56 -1.45 10.59
CA TYR A 26 30.30 -2.18 11.63
C TYR A 26 29.52 -2.09 12.95
N PRO A 27 28.54 -2.99 13.18
CA PRO A 27 27.72 -2.91 14.37
C PRO A 27 28.54 -3.23 15.62
N THR A 28 28.22 -2.55 16.72
CA THR A 28 28.73 -2.80 18.07
C THR A 28 28.45 -4.23 18.49
N PHE A 29 27.23 -4.71 18.23
CA PHE A 29 26.80 -6.06 18.52
C PHE A 29 26.53 -6.85 17.23
N PRO A 30 26.95 -8.12 17.15
CA PRO A 30 26.70 -8.93 15.97
C PRO A 30 25.21 -9.12 15.73
N PHE A 31 24.83 -9.23 14.45
CA PHE A 31 23.45 -9.55 14.06
C PHE A 31 23.04 -10.91 14.63
N LYS A 32 22.14 -10.89 15.62
CA LYS A 32 21.54 -12.08 16.25
C LYS A 32 20.03 -11.98 16.18
N ALA A 33 19.36 -13.12 16.03
CA ALA A 33 17.91 -13.19 16.14
C ALA A 33 17.47 -12.80 17.57
N PHE A 34 16.41 -12.03 17.66
CA PHE A 34 15.73 -11.71 18.92
C PHE A 34 14.22 -11.63 18.66
N SER A 35 13.42 -11.64 19.72
CA SER A 35 11.96 -11.57 19.65
C SER A 35 11.47 -10.26 20.22
N VAL A 36 10.43 -9.71 19.60
CA VAL A 36 9.66 -8.58 20.11
C VAL A 36 8.27 -9.13 20.45
N PRO A 37 7.76 -8.91 21.68
CA PRO A 37 6.41 -9.33 22.05
C PRO A 37 5.38 -8.77 21.06
N PRO A 38 4.40 -9.57 20.60
CA PRO A 38 3.35 -9.06 19.72
C PRO A 38 2.51 -8.00 20.45
N PRO A 39 1.96 -7.01 19.72
CA PRO A 39 1.08 -6.02 20.33
C PRO A 39 -0.17 -6.70 20.89
N ARG A 40 -0.64 -6.21 22.04
CA ARG A 40 -1.91 -6.63 22.64
C ARG A 40 -3.06 -6.34 21.68
N PRO A 41 -4.11 -7.19 21.64
CA PRO A 41 -5.33 -6.90 20.90
C PRO A 41 -5.90 -5.53 21.30
N LEU A 42 -6.43 -4.79 20.33
CA LEU A 42 -7.07 -3.50 20.56
C LEU A 42 -8.51 -3.71 21.05
N GLU A 43 -8.61 -4.23 22.26
CA GLU A 43 -9.86 -4.57 22.93
C GLU A 43 -9.92 -3.88 24.30
N ASP A 44 -11.13 -3.79 24.87
CA ASP A 44 -11.40 -3.16 26.16
C ASP A 44 -10.77 -1.76 26.31
N VAL A 45 -9.81 -1.58 27.21
CA VAL A 45 -9.15 -0.28 27.44
C VAL A 45 -8.28 0.18 26.26
N LEU A 46 -7.89 -0.75 25.39
CA LEU A 46 -7.12 -0.51 24.16
C LEU A 46 -8.02 -0.41 22.91
N ALA A 47 -9.35 -0.47 23.07
CA ALA A 47 -10.26 -0.42 21.93
C ALA A 47 -10.07 0.88 21.12
N PRO A 48 -10.06 0.81 19.78
CA PRO A 48 -9.92 1.99 18.92
C PRO A 48 -11.00 3.01 19.24
N ASN A 49 -10.61 4.29 19.27
CA ASN A 49 -11.48 5.43 19.52
C ASN A 49 -10.96 6.66 18.75
N GLN A 50 -11.64 7.79 18.91
CA GLN A 50 -11.37 9.03 18.18
C GLN A 50 -11.00 10.18 19.12
N LEU A 51 -10.49 9.84 20.31
CA LEU A 51 -10.18 10.80 21.36
C LEU A 51 -9.04 11.77 20.99
N LEU A 52 -8.21 11.42 20.00
CA LEU A 52 -7.15 12.28 19.48
C LEU A 52 -7.51 12.97 18.15
N ASN A 53 -8.71 12.76 17.62
CA ASN A 53 -9.13 13.43 16.39
C ASN A 53 -9.35 14.93 16.60
N ASN A 54 -9.34 15.68 15.50
CA ASN A 54 -9.51 17.13 15.45
C ASN A 54 -8.47 17.88 16.31
N ALA A 55 -7.24 17.40 16.34
CA ALA A 55 -6.18 18.04 17.09
C ALA A 55 -5.90 19.46 16.55
N GLU A 56 -6.02 20.46 17.43
CA GLU A 56 -5.78 21.85 17.10
C GLU A 56 -4.29 22.08 16.82
N ARG A 57 -3.98 22.93 15.84
CA ARG A 57 -2.59 23.26 15.47
C ARG A 57 -2.18 24.56 16.14
N LEU A 58 -1.33 24.46 17.15
CA LEU A 58 -0.76 25.63 17.83
C LEU A 58 0.54 26.06 17.18
N LEU A 59 0.69 27.37 16.96
CA LEU A 59 1.90 27.99 16.41
C LEU A 59 2.30 27.42 15.04
N GLU A 60 1.29 27.16 14.20
CA GLU A 60 1.50 26.68 12.83
C GLU A 60 2.37 27.67 12.04
N ASN A 61 3.39 27.12 11.35
CA ASN A 61 4.43 27.86 10.61
C ASN A 61 5.44 28.64 11.47
N GLN A 62 5.26 28.73 12.78
CA GLN A 62 6.23 29.35 13.70
C GLN A 62 7.18 28.32 14.33
N LEU A 63 6.70 27.07 14.45
CA LEU A 63 7.49 25.95 14.95
C LEU A 63 7.89 24.99 13.83
N ARG A 64 8.92 24.20 14.08
CA ARG A 64 9.32 23.13 13.17
C ARG A 64 9.79 21.91 13.94
N ALA A 65 9.13 20.77 13.71
CA ALA A 65 9.46 19.49 14.31
C ALA A 65 9.60 19.55 15.84
N PRO A 66 8.57 20.04 16.57
CA PRO A 66 8.62 20.08 18.02
C PRO A 66 8.80 18.66 18.56
N GLU A 67 9.82 18.44 19.38
CA GLU A 67 10.11 17.13 19.98
C GLU A 67 9.57 17.11 21.40
N THR A 68 10.27 17.78 22.34
CA THR A 68 9.98 17.70 23.77
C THR A 68 9.16 18.90 24.15
N ILE A 69 8.10 18.70 24.93
CA ILE A 69 7.26 19.79 25.44
C ILE A 69 7.26 19.71 26.97
N LEU A 70 7.70 20.77 27.63
CA LEU A 70 7.57 20.93 29.08
C LEU A 70 6.62 22.07 29.39
N VAL A 71 5.85 21.95 30.46
CA VAL A 71 4.89 22.98 30.89
C VAL A 71 5.19 23.38 32.33
N ARG A 72 5.25 24.68 32.60
CA ARG A 72 5.38 25.24 33.95
C ARG A 72 4.45 26.44 34.08
N GLY A 73 3.37 26.28 34.84
CA GLY A 73 2.28 27.26 34.88
C GLY A 73 1.66 27.42 33.49
N ASN A 74 1.59 28.66 32.99
CA ASN A 74 1.09 28.96 31.63
C ASN A 74 2.20 28.98 30.56
N THR A 75 3.46 28.76 30.95
CA THR A 75 4.59 28.81 30.03
C THR A 75 4.93 27.41 29.52
N THR A 76 5.06 27.30 28.20
CA THR A 76 5.47 26.08 27.50
C THR A 76 6.92 26.20 27.02
N PHE A 77 7.73 25.18 27.27
CA PHE A 77 9.10 25.09 26.76
C PHE A 77 9.14 23.98 25.72
N VAL A 78 9.72 24.26 24.55
CA VAL A 78 9.73 23.30 23.45
C VAL A 78 11.10 23.22 22.78
N SER A 79 11.56 22.00 22.54
CA SER A 79 12.72 21.73 21.69
C SER A 79 12.25 21.55 20.25
N VAL A 80 12.94 22.21 19.30
CA VAL A 80 12.55 22.21 17.89
C VAL A 80 13.75 21.96 16.98
N PHE A 81 13.47 21.70 15.70
CA PHE A 81 14.47 21.61 14.65
C PHE A 81 15.43 22.81 14.63
N GLY A 82 16.68 22.56 14.28
CA GLY A 82 17.73 23.57 14.14
C GLY A 82 18.33 24.04 15.45
N GLY A 83 18.39 23.13 16.41
CA GLY A 83 19.13 23.33 17.65
C GLY A 83 18.45 24.24 18.67
N ARG A 84 17.19 24.65 18.47
CA ARG A 84 16.59 25.71 19.32
C ARG A 84 15.76 25.14 20.46
N ILE A 85 15.83 25.83 21.60
CA ILE A 85 14.90 25.67 22.73
C ILE A 85 14.14 26.97 22.87
N LEU A 86 12.82 26.88 22.88
CA LEU A 86 11.92 28.02 22.94
C LEU A 86 11.17 28.04 24.26
N GLU A 87 10.92 29.24 24.77
CA GLU A 87 9.97 29.54 25.84
C GLU A 87 8.78 30.29 25.23
N ILE A 88 7.57 29.80 25.50
CA ILE A 88 6.32 30.29 24.91
C ILE A 88 5.38 30.63 26.06
N SER A 89 5.13 31.93 26.27
CA SER A 89 4.21 32.41 27.31
C SER A 89 2.78 32.59 26.81
N ASN A 90 2.63 32.94 25.53
CA ASN A 90 1.39 32.94 24.76
C ASN A 90 1.74 32.89 23.25
N GLU A 91 0.75 32.87 22.36
CA GLU A 91 0.98 32.68 20.91
C GLU A 91 1.83 33.80 20.27
N ASP A 92 1.84 34.99 20.87
CA ASP A 92 2.58 36.17 20.37
C ASP A 92 3.94 36.38 21.09
N GLN A 93 4.26 35.57 22.10
CA GLN A 93 5.46 35.72 22.92
C GLN A 93 6.30 34.44 22.91
N ILE A 94 7.13 34.32 21.88
CA ILE A 94 8.12 33.25 21.71
C ILE A 94 9.52 33.82 21.96
N ARG A 95 10.21 33.31 22.97
CA ARG A 95 11.60 33.63 23.27
C ARG A 95 12.50 32.43 22.98
N VAL A 96 13.54 32.61 22.17
CA VAL A 96 14.60 31.60 22.02
C VAL A 96 15.46 31.64 23.28
N ILE A 97 15.45 30.56 24.08
CA ILE A 97 16.31 30.44 25.27
C ILE A 97 17.75 30.26 24.83
N THR A 98 17.98 29.28 23.96
CA THR A 98 19.32 28.96 23.47
C THR A 98 19.24 28.29 22.11
N LYS A 99 20.39 28.23 21.45
CA LYS A 99 20.57 27.53 20.19
C LYS A 99 21.86 26.72 20.17
N PHE A 100 21.77 25.44 19.86
CA PHE A 100 22.88 24.55 19.56
C PHE A 100 23.29 24.67 18.08
N GLY A 101 24.56 24.38 17.78
CA GLY A 101 25.09 24.36 16.42
C GLY A 101 25.01 25.68 15.64
N ALA A 102 25.35 25.60 14.35
CA ALA A 102 25.26 26.72 13.39
C ALA A 102 23.84 26.91 12.84
N GLU A 103 23.61 27.87 11.93
CA GLU A 103 22.36 27.95 11.16
C GLU A 103 22.23 26.79 10.17
N CYS A 104 21.07 26.13 10.13
CA CYS A 104 20.84 25.04 9.19
C CYS A 104 20.73 25.59 7.77
N ARG A 105 21.39 24.94 6.79
CA ARG A 105 21.16 25.23 5.36
C ARG A 105 19.86 24.62 4.84
N GLY A 106 19.27 23.67 5.58
CA GLY A 106 18.03 23.00 5.25
C GLY A 106 17.73 21.85 6.22
N THR A 107 16.71 21.04 5.93
CA THR A 107 16.26 19.92 6.77
C THR A 107 17.25 18.78 6.95
N PHE A 108 18.34 18.80 6.20
CA PHE A 108 19.33 17.72 6.09
C PHE A 108 20.64 18.06 6.80
N ASP A 109 20.64 19.12 7.60
CA ASP A 109 21.85 19.73 8.17
C ASP A 109 21.85 19.67 9.71
N GLU A 110 21.03 18.79 10.31
CA GLU A 110 20.86 18.69 11.78
C GLU A 110 22.16 18.35 12.50
N ARG A 111 23.07 17.62 11.85
CA ARG A 111 24.42 17.37 12.38
C ARG A 111 25.18 18.67 12.67
N GLU A 112 25.01 19.69 11.83
CA GLU A 112 25.72 20.97 11.95
C GLU A 112 24.95 21.97 12.82
N CYS A 113 23.62 21.98 12.74
CA CYS A 113 22.78 22.94 13.44
C CYS A 113 22.16 22.43 14.75
N GLY A 114 22.43 21.18 15.13
CA GLY A 114 21.96 20.58 16.36
C GLY A 114 20.51 20.13 16.35
N ARG A 115 20.20 19.18 17.23
CA ARG A 115 18.87 18.63 17.48
C ARG A 115 18.71 18.24 18.96
N PRO A 116 18.18 19.14 19.81
CA PRO A 116 17.76 18.78 21.16
C PRO A 116 16.56 17.82 21.06
N LEU A 117 16.71 16.61 21.61
CA LEU A 117 15.73 15.53 21.56
C LEU A 117 15.08 15.21 22.91
N GLY A 118 15.63 15.73 24.01
CA GLY A 118 15.04 15.54 25.34
C GLY A 118 15.36 16.71 26.24
N MET A 119 14.41 17.04 27.10
CA MET A 119 14.57 18.09 28.10
C MET A 119 13.85 17.73 29.39
N ALA A 120 14.43 18.13 30.52
CA ALA A 120 13.80 18.08 31.83
C ALA A 120 14.12 19.34 32.63
N PHE A 121 13.23 19.72 33.56
CA PHE A 121 13.54 20.78 34.50
C PHE A 121 14.57 20.31 35.53
N ASP A 122 15.55 21.17 35.79
CA ASP A 122 16.53 20.95 36.83
C ASP A 122 15.93 21.16 38.23
N THR A 123 16.34 20.36 39.22
CA THR A 123 15.95 20.46 40.63
C THR A 123 16.92 21.31 41.47
N GLN A 124 18.13 21.62 40.98
CA GLN A 124 19.14 22.42 41.71
C GLN A 124 19.16 23.91 41.31
N GLY A 125 18.27 24.36 40.42
CA GLY A 125 18.22 25.76 39.99
C GLY A 125 17.20 26.01 38.88
N ASN A 126 17.18 27.23 38.34
CA ASN A 126 16.28 27.59 37.24
C ASN A 126 16.87 27.24 35.86
N ASN A 127 17.15 25.95 35.65
CA ASN A 127 17.79 25.42 34.44
C ASN A 127 16.92 24.35 33.76
N LEU A 128 17.26 24.06 32.50
CA LEU A 128 16.88 22.86 31.78
C LEU A 128 18.08 21.92 31.69
N ILE A 129 17.86 20.62 31.87
CA ILE A 129 18.79 19.59 31.43
C ILE A 129 18.34 19.14 30.05
N VAL A 130 19.25 19.14 29.08
CA VAL A 130 18.96 18.95 27.66
C VAL A 130 19.84 17.84 27.12
N ALA A 131 19.22 16.84 26.48
CA ALA A 131 19.90 15.86 25.66
C ALA A 131 19.95 16.37 24.22
N GLU A 132 21.15 16.69 23.75
CA GLU A 132 21.43 17.17 22.40
C GLU A 132 22.15 16.07 21.62
N SER A 133 21.54 15.61 20.53
CA SER A 133 21.92 14.35 19.89
C SER A 133 23.34 14.33 19.30
N TYR A 134 23.93 15.50 19.02
CA TYR A 134 25.22 15.61 18.35
C TYR A 134 26.36 16.02 19.28
N SER A 135 26.06 16.48 20.51
CA SER A 135 27.06 17.04 21.43
C SER A 135 27.01 16.47 22.85
N GLY A 136 25.87 15.95 23.32
CA GLY A 136 25.77 15.30 24.64
C GLY A 136 24.72 15.93 25.56
N LEU A 137 24.93 15.83 26.87
CA LEU A 137 24.04 16.41 27.88
C LEU A 137 24.49 17.79 28.32
N TRP A 138 23.55 18.73 28.34
CA TRP A 138 23.78 20.12 28.70
C TRP A 138 22.87 20.59 29.81
N GLN A 139 23.40 21.42 30.70
CA GLN A 139 22.61 22.28 31.57
C GLN A 139 22.46 23.64 30.90
N VAL A 140 21.24 24.14 30.78
CA VAL A 140 20.90 25.42 30.12
C VAL A 140 20.16 26.32 31.10
N GLN A 141 20.72 27.48 31.41
CA GLN A 141 20.09 28.44 32.31
C GLN A 141 18.94 29.15 31.58
N ILE A 142 17.72 29.08 32.14
CA ILE A 142 16.51 29.48 31.39
C ILE A 142 16.50 30.96 31.04
N LYS A 143 16.99 31.84 31.93
CA LYS A 143 16.92 33.30 31.72
C LYS A 143 17.99 33.80 30.76
N THR A 144 19.23 33.36 30.91
CA THR A 144 20.39 33.86 30.14
C THR A 144 20.67 33.04 28.89
N GLY A 145 20.19 31.80 28.81
CA GLY A 145 20.53 30.87 27.73
C GLY A 145 21.94 30.29 27.83
N GLU A 146 22.67 30.57 28.92
CA GLU A 146 24.02 30.07 29.17
C GLU A 146 24.01 28.55 29.31
N ARG A 147 25.02 27.89 28.74
CA ARG A 147 25.09 26.42 28.64
C ARG A 147 26.35 25.90 29.31
N LYS A 148 26.21 24.83 30.08
CA LYS A 148 27.30 24.05 30.67
C LYS A 148 27.19 22.61 30.20
N LEU A 149 28.23 22.09 29.55
CA LEU A 149 28.30 20.68 29.17
C LEU A 149 28.47 19.83 30.42
N LEU A 150 27.64 18.80 30.57
CA LEU A 150 27.69 17.85 31.69
C LEU A 150 28.31 16.52 31.26
N VAL A 151 27.91 16.01 30.09
CA VAL A 151 28.39 14.77 29.53
C VAL A 151 28.66 15.00 28.05
N SER A 152 29.90 14.78 27.61
CA SER A 152 30.24 14.85 26.19
C SER A 152 29.77 13.60 25.46
N ARG A 153 29.24 13.75 24.24
CA ARG A 153 28.95 12.59 23.37
C ARG A 153 30.20 11.74 23.10
N ASP A 154 31.38 12.37 23.11
CA ASP A 154 32.67 11.70 22.89
C ASP A 154 33.23 10.95 24.11
N GLU A 155 32.59 11.09 25.28
CA GLU A 155 32.92 10.31 26.47
C GLU A 155 32.67 8.83 26.20
N VAL A 156 33.64 7.97 26.54
CA VAL A 156 33.45 6.51 26.49
C VAL A 156 32.71 6.09 27.75
N LEU A 157 31.50 5.60 27.56
CA LEU A 157 30.59 5.23 28.65
C LEU A 157 30.57 3.71 28.87
N ASP A 158 30.23 3.33 30.09
CA ASP A 158 30.09 1.93 30.50
C ASP A 158 29.05 1.18 29.64
N GLY A 159 29.25 -0.15 29.56
CA GLY A 159 28.40 -1.09 28.84
C GLY A 159 29.05 -2.47 28.81
N VAL A 160 28.33 -3.47 28.29
CA VAL A 160 28.89 -4.80 27.97
C VAL A 160 30.12 -4.64 27.05
N ILE A 161 30.02 -3.68 26.14
CA ILE A 161 31.16 -3.15 25.36
C ILE A 161 31.21 -1.64 25.65
N PRO A 162 32.28 -1.12 26.30
CA PRO A 162 32.46 0.31 26.52
C PRO A 162 32.50 1.08 25.20
N ARG A 163 31.70 2.14 25.09
CA ARG A 163 31.52 2.88 23.83
C ARG A 163 30.95 4.28 24.04
N LYS A 164 31.21 5.16 23.08
CA LYS A 164 30.68 6.53 23.02
C LYS A 164 29.16 6.54 22.89
N ALA A 165 28.51 7.60 23.34
CA ALA A 165 27.12 7.84 22.98
C ALA A 165 27.04 8.25 21.51
N ARG A 166 25.92 7.97 20.84
CA ARG A 166 25.68 8.45 19.47
C ARG A 166 24.44 9.30 19.37
N ILE A 167 23.38 8.94 20.10
CA ILE A 167 22.09 9.62 20.05
C ILE A 167 21.57 9.79 21.49
N PRO A 168 22.14 10.72 22.28
CA PRO A 168 21.49 11.19 23.51
C PRO A 168 20.07 11.67 23.20
N LEU A 169 19.06 11.09 23.83
CA LEU A 169 17.66 11.32 23.48
C LEU A 169 16.83 11.72 24.71
N GLY A 170 16.51 10.78 25.60
CA GLY A 170 15.65 11.03 26.76
C GLY A 170 16.42 11.50 27.97
N VAL A 171 15.81 12.35 28.80
CA VAL A 171 16.38 12.78 30.09
C VAL A 171 15.32 13.03 31.16
N THR A 172 15.61 12.67 32.39
CA THR A 172 14.83 13.01 33.58
C THR A 172 15.77 13.32 34.77
N VAL A 173 15.30 14.10 35.73
CA VAL A 173 16.11 14.61 36.84
C VAL A 173 15.47 14.18 38.17
N ALA A 174 16.26 13.55 39.02
CA ALA A 174 15.83 13.16 40.36
C ALA A 174 15.80 14.36 41.32
N ARG A 175 15.13 14.19 42.46
CA ARG A 175 15.01 15.19 43.53
C ARG A 175 16.35 15.59 44.13
N ASN A 176 17.30 14.65 44.23
CA ASN A 176 18.67 14.96 44.66
C ASN A 176 19.48 15.72 43.57
N GLY A 177 18.96 15.77 42.35
CA GLY A 177 19.57 16.41 41.22
C GLY A 177 20.35 15.49 40.30
N ASP A 178 20.44 14.19 40.58
CA ASP A 178 21.03 13.25 39.64
C ASP A 178 20.21 13.16 38.34
N ILE A 179 20.89 12.82 37.26
CA ILE A 179 20.30 12.84 35.92
C ILE A 179 20.26 11.41 35.39
N TYR A 180 19.09 10.97 34.93
CA TYR A 180 18.92 9.70 34.23
C TYR A 180 18.62 9.99 32.77
N TRP A 181 19.31 9.31 31.86
CA TRP A 181 19.26 9.64 30.45
C TRP A 181 19.47 8.43 29.55
N THR A 182 19.06 8.55 28.30
CA THR A 182 19.14 7.47 27.32
C THR A 182 20.03 7.82 26.14
N ASP A 183 20.81 6.83 25.71
CA ASP A 183 21.51 6.81 24.42
C ASP A 183 20.78 5.81 23.53
N MET A 184 20.10 6.28 22.47
CA MET A 184 19.13 5.49 21.72
C MET A 184 19.73 4.25 21.05
N ALA A 185 20.89 4.42 20.43
CA ALA A 185 21.66 3.38 19.77
C ALA A 185 23.12 3.82 19.73
N SER A 186 24.04 2.87 19.62
CA SER A 186 25.48 3.15 19.53
C SER A 186 26.07 2.96 18.11
N ASP A 187 25.26 2.48 17.16
CA ASP A 187 25.74 2.02 15.85
C ASP A 187 25.61 3.04 14.71
N ALA A 188 24.81 4.08 14.89
CA ALA A 188 24.60 5.13 13.90
C ALA A 188 24.32 6.48 14.57
N ASP A 189 24.59 7.57 13.87
CA ASP A 189 24.17 8.92 14.26
C ASP A 189 22.67 9.13 13.94
N PHE A 190 22.08 10.23 14.42
CA PHE A 190 20.62 10.45 14.37
C PHE A 190 20.00 10.45 12.96
N GLU A 191 20.70 10.98 11.97
CA GLU A 191 20.28 10.95 10.56
C GLU A 191 20.17 9.52 9.99
N ASN A 192 20.81 8.54 10.64
CA ASN A 192 20.88 7.14 10.21
C ASN A 192 20.11 6.21 11.16
N THR A 193 19.10 6.76 11.86
CA THR A 193 18.27 6.04 12.83
C THR A 193 17.56 4.81 12.22
N MET A 194 17.19 4.81 10.93
CA MET A 194 16.60 3.62 10.30
C MET A 194 17.56 2.43 10.32
N GLN A 195 18.84 2.69 10.05
CA GLN A 195 19.87 1.65 10.03
C GLN A 195 20.13 1.14 11.44
N ALA A 196 20.20 2.04 12.44
CA ALA A 196 20.32 1.66 13.85
C ALA A 196 19.19 0.71 14.29
N MET A 197 17.93 1.02 13.92
CA MET A 197 16.78 0.19 14.29
C MET A 197 16.72 -1.18 13.59
N LEU A 198 17.48 -1.38 12.50
CA LEU A 198 17.61 -2.68 11.86
C LEU A 198 18.81 -3.48 12.40
N MET A 199 19.76 -2.84 13.07
CA MET A 199 20.85 -3.52 13.76
C MET A 199 20.38 -4.17 15.07
N ASN A 200 21.28 -4.84 15.77
CA ASN A 200 20.94 -5.43 17.07
C ASN A 200 20.84 -4.33 18.15
N PRO A 201 19.97 -4.50 19.17
CA PRO A 201 19.79 -3.54 20.24
C PRO A 201 21.13 -3.09 20.86
N SER A 202 21.37 -1.79 20.89
CA SER A 202 22.60 -1.21 21.42
C SER A 202 22.38 0.03 22.28
N GLY A 203 21.12 0.43 22.51
CA GLY A 203 20.77 1.56 23.35
C GLY A 203 21.04 1.31 24.83
N ARG A 204 21.15 2.39 25.60
CA ARG A 204 21.49 2.34 27.03
C ARG A 204 20.62 3.27 27.87
N LEU A 205 20.34 2.85 29.10
CA LEU A 205 19.89 3.71 30.19
C LEU A 205 21.08 4.02 31.11
N MET A 206 21.31 5.31 31.34
CA MET A 206 22.46 5.84 32.05
C MET A 206 22.03 6.65 33.27
N HIS A 207 22.86 6.65 34.31
CA HIS A 207 22.76 7.53 35.48
C HIS A 207 24.01 8.41 35.53
N TYR A 208 23.81 9.71 35.64
CA TYR A 208 24.85 10.71 35.86
C TYR A 208 24.71 11.28 37.26
N SER A 209 25.71 11.01 38.10
CA SER A 209 25.78 11.56 39.45
C SER A 209 26.29 12.99 39.39
N ARG A 210 25.48 13.96 39.83
CA ARG A 210 25.92 15.37 39.84
C ARG A 210 26.97 15.68 40.90
N ASP A 211 26.98 14.90 41.98
CA ASP A 211 27.97 15.04 43.05
C ASP A 211 29.37 14.62 42.59
N THR A 212 29.46 13.55 41.80
CA THR A 212 30.74 12.98 41.36
C THR A 212 31.13 13.36 39.94
N GLY A 213 30.18 13.85 39.14
CA GLY A 213 30.37 14.14 37.72
C GLY A 213 30.60 12.89 36.86
N LYS A 214 30.17 11.70 37.32
CA LYS A 214 30.42 10.42 36.64
C LYS A 214 29.13 9.78 36.12
N ASN A 215 29.25 9.13 34.96
CA ASN A 215 28.23 8.27 34.40
C ASN A 215 28.37 6.83 34.89
N ARG A 216 27.24 6.15 35.04
CA ARG A 216 27.11 4.71 35.28
C ARG A 216 26.02 4.14 34.39
N MET A 217 26.29 3.02 33.73
CA MET A 217 25.27 2.29 32.97
C MET A 217 24.34 1.52 33.93
N LEU A 218 23.04 1.63 33.69
CA LEU A 218 21.99 0.90 34.43
C LEU A 218 21.44 -0.28 33.63
N ILE A 219 21.09 -0.03 32.36
CA ILE A 219 20.62 -1.06 31.42
C ILE A 219 21.37 -0.92 30.10
N ASP A 220 21.84 -2.05 29.56
CA ASP A 220 22.47 -2.13 28.24
C ASP A 220 21.58 -2.92 27.25
N GLN A 221 21.85 -2.76 25.94
CA GLN A 221 21.17 -3.42 24.83
C GLN A 221 19.65 -3.19 24.81
N VAL A 222 19.21 -1.97 25.13
CA VAL A 222 17.81 -1.53 24.97
C VAL A 222 17.54 -1.28 23.48
N PHE A 223 16.47 -1.85 22.92
CA PHE A 223 16.15 -1.68 21.50
C PHE A 223 15.54 -0.31 21.18
N GLY A 224 16.41 0.66 20.89
CA GLY A 224 16.03 2.05 20.65
C GLY A 224 15.64 2.72 21.97
N ALA A 225 16.60 2.90 22.87
CA ALA A 225 16.37 3.50 24.19
C ALA A 225 15.83 4.92 24.02
N ASN A 226 14.62 5.17 24.49
CA ASN A 226 13.94 6.44 24.19
C ASN A 226 13.54 7.15 25.48
N GLY A 227 12.24 7.35 25.75
CA GLY A 227 11.76 8.03 26.94
C GLY A 227 12.27 7.44 28.25
N VAL A 228 12.56 8.30 29.22
CA VAL A 228 13.01 7.92 30.56
C VAL A 228 12.19 8.65 31.61
N ALA A 229 11.75 7.94 32.65
CA ALA A 229 10.90 8.51 33.68
C ALA A 229 11.18 7.88 35.05
N LEU A 230 11.32 8.71 36.08
CA LEU A 230 11.36 8.25 37.47
C LEU A 230 9.94 8.06 38.00
N ASN A 231 9.76 7.05 38.84
CA ASN A 231 8.51 6.90 39.55
C ASN A 231 8.39 7.88 40.73
N ARG A 232 7.18 8.02 41.28
CA ARG A 232 6.84 9.06 42.27
C ARG A 232 7.81 9.12 43.47
N ASP A 233 8.20 7.97 44.01
CA ASP A 233 9.07 7.86 45.20
C ASP A 233 10.55 7.58 44.85
N GLU A 234 10.88 7.61 43.55
CA GLU A 234 12.21 7.32 43.01
C GLU A 234 12.75 5.96 43.48
N SER A 235 11.87 4.97 43.66
CA SER A 235 12.25 3.58 43.91
C SER A 235 12.64 2.84 42.63
N PHE A 236 12.24 3.33 41.46
CA PHE A 236 12.69 2.81 40.17
C PHE A 236 12.67 3.88 39.06
N VAL A 237 13.42 3.62 37.99
CA VAL A 237 13.43 4.40 36.75
C VAL A 237 12.96 3.53 35.58
N LEU A 238 12.16 4.10 34.69
CA LEU A 238 11.63 3.47 33.50
C LEU A 238 12.40 3.92 32.27
N VAL A 239 12.54 3.02 31.28
CA VAL A 239 13.01 3.33 29.94
C VAL A 239 12.08 2.73 28.88
N ALA A 240 11.67 3.54 27.91
CA ALA A 240 10.91 3.10 26.75
C ALA A 240 11.84 2.39 25.77
N GLU A 241 11.41 1.22 25.30
CA GLU A 241 12.10 0.43 24.29
C GLU A 241 11.34 0.53 22.97
N LEU A 242 11.70 1.54 22.15
CA LEU A 242 10.95 1.93 20.96
C LEU A 242 10.75 0.77 19.98
N GLY A 243 11.81 0.02 19.68
CA GLY A 243 11.75 -1.13 18.78
C GLY A 243 11.15 -2.38 19.43
N GLY A 244 11.24 -2.47 20.77
CA GLY A 244 10.76 -3.60 21.57
C GLY A 244 9.28 -3.52 21.95
N GLN A 245 8.62 -2.38 21.71
CA GLN A 245 7.19 -2.18 22.02
C GLN A 245 6.85 -2.46 23.50
N LEU A 246 7.76 -2.06 24.39
CA LEU A 246 7.67 -2.34 25.81
C LEU A 246 8.36 -1.23 26.62
N ILE A 247 8.12 -1.20 27.92
CA ILE A 247 8.81 -0.34 28.88
C ILE A 247 9.54 -1.25 29.87
N ARG A 248 10.83 -0.98 30.11
CA ARG A 248 11.65 -1.66 31.13
C ARG A 248 11.76 -0.80 32.39
N ARG A 249 11.95 -1.46 33.53
CA ARG A 249 12.12 -0.83 34.84
C ARG A 249 13.44 -1.26 35.44
N TYR A 250 14.24 -0.28 35.88
CA TYR A 250 15.42 -0.49 36.71
C TYR A 250 15.13 -0.10 38.17
N HIS A 251 15.38 -1.01 39.11
CA HIS A 251 15.09 -0.80 40.52
C HIS A 251 16.23 -0.02 41.21
N LEU A 252 15.89 1.15 41.75
CA LEU A 252 16.81 2.05 42.47
C LEU A 252 16.80 1.81 43.99
N LYS A 253 15.71 1.27 44.53
CA LYS A 253 15.51 0.99 45.96
C LYS A 253 14.85 -0.38 46.18
N GLY A 254 14.87 -0.84 47.43
CA GLY A 254 14.22 -2.10 47.85
C GLY A 254 15.06 -3.35 47.58
N THR A 255 14.43 -4.53 47.71
CA THR A 255 15.12 -5.83 47.63
C THR A 255 15.65 -6.17 46.22
N LYS A 256 15.10 -5.53 45.19
CA LYS A 256 15.52 -5.69 43.78
C LYS A 256 16.54 -4.63 43.33
N THR A 257 17.04 -3.78 44.22
CA THR A 257 17.96 -2.68 43.86
C THR A 257 19.10 -3.17 42.97
N GLY A 258 19.33 -2.47 41.86
CA GLY A 258 20.40 -2.78 40.92
C GLY A 258 20.02 -3.76 39.80
N THR A 259 18.80 -4.30 39.83
CA THR A 259 18.26 -5.21 38.79
C THR A 259 17.22 -4.50 37.91
N ASP A 260 16.90 -5.11 36.78
CA ASP A 260 15.83 -4.63 35.89
C ASP A 260 14.84 -5.74 35.52
N ASP A 261 13.60 -5.36 35.22
CA ASP A 261 12.55 -6.23 34.70
C ASP A 261 11.66 -5.49 33.67
N VAL A 262 10.79 -6.23 32.98
CA VAL A 262 9.78 -5.65 32.09
C VAL A 262 8.67 -5.04 32.94
N PHE A 263 8.40 -3.75 32.73
CA PHE A 263 7.32 -3.03 33.39
C PHE A 263 5.97 -3.31 32.71
N ILE A 264 5.95 -3.21 31.38
CA ILE A 264 4.83 -3.59 30.51
C ILE A 264 5.35 -3.92 29.11
N ASP A 265 4.76 -4.90 28.45
CA ASP A 265 5.07 -5.33 27.08
C ASP A 265 3.84 -5.35 26.17
N GLY A 266 4.08 -5.61 24.87
CA GLY A 266 3.03 -5.75 23.87
C GLY A 266 2.24 -4.45 23.68
N LEU A 267 2.92 -3.31 23.77
CA LEU A 267 2.28 -2.02 23.54
C LEU A 267 1.78 -1.91 22.09
N PRO A 268 0.70 -1.16 21.82
CA PRO A 268 0.07 -1.03 20.48
C PRO A 268 0.89 -0.14 19.51
N GLY A 269 2.22 -0.31 19.52
CA GLY A 269 3.17 0.43 18.70
C GLY A 269 4.52 0.67 19.36
N ALA A 270 5.35 1.42 18.65
CA ALA A 270 6.66 1.86 19.09
C ALA A 270 6.51 2.99 20.12
N VAL A 271 6.84 2.69 21.37
CA VAL A 271 6.75 3.64 22.50
C VAL A 271 7.92 4.63 22.48
N ASP A 272 7.63 5.90 22.73
CA ASP A 272 8.58 7.01 22.61
C ASP A 272 8.77 7.69 23.99
N ASN A 273 8.68 9.03 24.09
CA ASN A 273 8.85 9.71 25.37
C ASN A 273 7.82 9.28 26.43
N LEU A 274 8.31 9.24 27.67
CA LEU A 274 7.54 8.94 28.88
C LEU A 274 7.44 10.22 29.72
N VAL A 275 6.23 10.64 30.06
CA VAL A 275 5.98 11.83 30.88
C VAL A 275 5.32 11.41 32.19
N ALA A 276 6.07 11.51 33.28
CA ALA A 276 5.59 11.14 34.62
C ALA A 276 4.75 12.25 35.27
N ASP A 277 3.76 11.83 36.05
CA ASP A 277 3.01 12.69 36.99
C ASP A 277 2.81 11.97 38.34
N GLU A 278 2.02 12.56 39.25
CA GLU A 278 1.82 11.99 40.58
C GLU A 278 1.22 10.57 40.56
N HIS A 279 0.37 10.26 39.57
CA HIS A 279 -0.45 9.05 39.56
C HIS A 279 0.04 7.98 38.56
N GLY A 280 0.99 8.30 37.70
CA GLY A 280 1.57 7.35 36.76
C GLY A 280 2.36 8.02 35.65
N LEU A 281 2.26 7.50 34.43
CA LEU A 281 2.88 8.10 33.25
C LEU A 281 1.94 8.23 32.04
N TRP A 282 2.28 9.16 31.17
CA TRP A 282 1.82 9.22 29.79
C TRP A 282 2.90 8.62 28.89
N ALA A 283 2.52 7.69 28.02
CA ALA A 283 3.42 7.09 27.05
C ALA A 283 2.93 7.42 25.63
N ALA A 284 3.76 8.14 24.89
CA ALA A 284 3.50 8.43 23.49
C ALA A 284 3.82 7.20 22.62
N ILE A 285 2.97 6.90 21.65
CA ILE A 285 3.23 5.86 20.64
C ILE A 285 3.56 6.56 19.32
N PHE A 286 4.82 6.49 18.93
CA PHE A 286 5.32 7.15 17.73
C PHE A 286 4.84 6.45 16.45
N ILE A 287 4.96 5.13 16.38
CA ILE A 287 4.47 4.34 15.24
C ILE A 287 3.47 3.33 15.77
N GLY A 288 2.18 3.50 15.45
CA GLY A 288 1.14 2.54 15.80
C GLY A 288 1.40 1.17 15.18
N ALA A 289 1.13 0.11 15.96
CA ALA A 289 1.14 -1.27 15.49
C ALA A 289 0.01 -2.05 16.17
N ASP A 290 -0.50 -3.07 15.49
CA ASP A 290 -1.49 -4.00 16.02
C ASP A 290 -1.39 -5.35 15.28
N LEU A 291 -2.30 -6.27 15.56
CA LEU A 291 -2.30 -7.59 14.95
C LEU A 291 -2.56 -7.55 13.43
N ASP A 292 -3.28 -6.55 12.94
CA ASP A 292 -3.58 -6.36 11.51
C ASP A 292 -2.48 -5.54 10.80
N HIS A 293 -1.77 -4.70 11.55
CA HIS A 293 -0.70 -3.80 11.11
C HIS A 293 0.55 -4.01 11.97
N PRO A 294 1.24 -5.16 11.82
CA PRO A 294 2.39 -5.49 12.66
C PRO A 294 3.56 -4.54 12.39
N SER A 295 4.37 -4.29 13.43
CA SER A 295 5.59 -3.49 13.31
C SER A 295 6.61 -4.19 12.41
N LEU A 296 7.09 -3.47 11.40
CA LEU A 296 8.15 -3.97 10.51
C LEU A 296 9.43 -4.31 11.29
N LEU A 297 9.78 -3.50 12.30
CA LEU A 297 10.95 -3.75 13.15
C LEU A 297 10.79 -5.05 13.94
N ALA A 298 9.60 -5.28 14.51
CA ALA A 298 9.27 -6.50 15.23
C ALA A 298 9.28 -7.73 14.30
N MET A 299 8.71 -7.61 13.09
CA MET A 299 8.71 -8.68 12.10
C MET A 299 10.12 -9.09 11.64
N LEU A 300 11.04 -8.13 11.52
CA LEU A 300 12.41 -8.38 11.06
C LEU A 300 13.36 -8.84 12.18
N ALA A 301 13.02 -8.62 13.45
CA ALA A 301 13.84 -8.98 14.61
C ALA A 301 14.37 -10.44 14.58
N PRO A 302 13.55 -11.46 14.25
CA PRO A 302 14.00 -12.86 14.20
C PRO A 302 14.93 -13.18 13.02
N TYR A 303 15.06 -12.29 12.02
CA TYR A 303 15.75 -12.55 10.76
C TYR A 303 17.06 -11.75 10.62
N PRO A 304 18.14 -12.12 11.33
CA PRO A 304 19.39 -11.35 11.36
C PRO A 304 20.03 -11.17 9.98
N THR A 305 19.97 -12.19 9.11
CA THR A 305 20.54 -12.12 7.76
C THR A 305 19.79 -11.14 6.87
N VAL A 306 18.45 -11.07 7.00
CA VAL A 306 17.61 -10.14 6.24
C VAL A 306 17.87 -8.71 6.70
N ARG A 307 17.91 -8.48 8.02
CA ARG A 307 18.28 -7.18 8.59
C ARG A 307 19.67 -6.74 8.15
N LYS A 308 20.66 -7.63 8.23
CA LYS A 308 22.03 -7.35 7.78
C LYS A 308 22.08 -6.96 6.30
N LEU A 309 21.37 -7.69 5.44
CA LEU A 309 21.27 -7.35 4.02
C LEU A 309 20.62 -5.97 3.81
N ALA A 310 19.50 -5.70 4.49
CA ALA A 310 18.78 -4.44 4.38
C ALA A 310 19.67 -3.26 4.76
N VAL A 311 20.37 -3.34 5.90
CA VAL A 311 21.26 -2.25 6.33
C VAL A 311 22.43 -2.08 5.37
N ARG A 312 23.05 -3.16 4.90
CA ARG A 312 24.14 -3.07 3.91
C ARG A 312 23.69 -2.40 2.62
N LEU A 313 22.50 -2.73 2.12
CA LEU A 313 21.95 -2.08 0.93
C LEU A 313 21.73 -0.59 1.16
N LEU A 314 21.13 -0.21 2.29
CA LEU A 314 20.93 1.20 2.65
C LEU A 314 22.27 1.95 2.73
N THR A 315 23.24 1.40 3.46
CA THR A 315 24.58 2.00 3.60
C THR A 315 25.30 2.10 2.25
N MET A 316 25.25 1.07 1.40
CA MET A 316 25.88 1.13 0.07
C MET A 316 25.21 2.14 -0.87
N LEU A 317 23.91 2.36 -0.73
CA LEU A 317 23.20 3.39 -1.49
C LEU A 317 23.55 4.80 -0.99
N GLU A 318 23.73 4.98 0.32
CA GLU A 318 24.03 6.26 0.96
C GLU A 318 25.48 6.73 0.73
N LEU A 319 26.46 5.83 0.93
CA LEU A 319 27.90 6.16 0.95
C LEU A 319 28.40 6.97 -0.26
N PRO A 320 28.00 6.69 -1.52
CA PRO A 320 28.44 7.49 -2.66
C PRO A 320 28.01 8.97 -2.54
N PHE A 321 26.82 9.22 -2.00
CA PHE A 321 26.30 10.59 -1.84
C PHE A 321 26.98 11.32 -0.68
N GLU A 322 27.24 10.63 0.43
CA GLU A 322 28.07 11.18 1.51
C GLU A 322 29.47 11.53 0.99
N PHE A 323 30.10 10.64 0.23
CA PHE A 323 31.41 10.87 -0.36
C PHE A 323 31.42 12.09 -1.30
N ILE A 324 30.41 12.18 -2.18
CA ILE A 324 30.25 13.35 -3.07
C ILE A 324 30.10 14.62 -2.24
N TYR A 325 29.27 14.61 -1.20
CA TYR A 325 29.10 15.76 -0.31
C TYR A 325 30.42 16.14 0.37
N GLN A 326 31.14 15.19 0.97
CA GLN A 326 32.42 15.45 1.64
C GLN A 326 33.49 16.04 0.70
N LYS A 327 33.48 15.67 -0.58
CA LYS A 327 34.46 16.18 -1.57
C LYS A 327 34.06 17.48 -2.24
N THR A 328 32.76 17.75 -2.39
CA THR A 328 32.26 18.85 -3.23
C THR A 328 31.45 19.90 -2.46
N GLY A 329 30.97 19.59 -1.26
CA GLY A 329 30.00 20.38 -0.52
C GLY A 329 28.58 20.33 -1.13
N SER A 330 28.30 19.43 -2.07
CA SER A 330 27.00 19.34 -2.76
C SER A 330 25.84 19.04 -1.81
N THR A 331 24.98 20.04 -1.58
CA THR A 331 23.80 19.93 -0.72
C THR A 331 22.75 18.96 -1.29
N ILE A 332 22.72 18.76 -2.61
CA ILE A 332 21.85 17.76 -3.24
C ILE A 332 22.29 16.36 -2.83
N ALA A 333 23.59 16.07 -2.83
CA ALA A 333 24.11 14.78 -2.41
C ALA A 333 23.80 14.52 -0.92
N LEU A 334 23.99 15.52 -0.05
CA LEU A 334 23.63 15.41 1.37
C LEU A 334 22.12 15.17 1.59
N ARG A 335 21.24 15.83 0.80
CA ARG A 335 19.79 15.58 0.84
C ARG A 335 19.45 14.14 0.50
N VAL A 336 20.09 13.58 -0.53
CA VAL A 336 19.86 12.19 -0.94
C VAL A 336 20.37 11.22 0.13
N ALA A 337 21.57 11.45 0.67
CA ALA A 337 22.12 10.64 1.77
C ALA A 337 21.18 10.61 2.98
N ASN A 338 20.77 11.79 3.48
CA ASN A 338 19.83 11.89 4.60
C ASN A 338 18.47 11.24 4.26
N PHE A 339 17.98 11.38 3.03
CA PHE A 339 16.73 10.71 2.63
C PHE A 339 16.83 9.18 2.74
N ILE A 340 17.99 8.58 2.46
CA ILE A 340 18.18 7.12 2.52
C ILE A 340 18.27 6.62 3.97
N GLY A 341 19.00 7.34 4.83
CA GLY A 341 19.28 6.90 6.20
C GLY A 341 18.20 7.23 7.24
N ASN A 342 17.41 8.27 6.99
CA ASN A 342 16.53 8.84 8.00
C ASN A 342 15.19 8.12 8.10
N LEU A 343 14.76 7.82 9.34
CA LEU A 343 13.47 7.20 9.63
C LEU A 343 12.29 8.03 9.09
N ALA A 344 12.44 9.36 9.04
CA ALA A 344 11.45 10.29 8.51
C ALA A 344 11.03 9.98 7.06
N SER A 345 11.95 9.49 6.23
CA SER A 345 11.67 9.14 4.84
C SER A 345 10.69 7.96 4.70
N SER A 346 10.52 7.18 5.76
CA SER A 346 9.60 6.03 5.82
C SER A 346 8.21 6.38 6.35
N VAL A 347 7.95 7.65 6.70
CA VAL A 347 6.64 8.12 7.21
C VAL A 347 5.45 7.68 6.35
N PRO A 348 5.50 7.73 5.00
CA PRO A 348 4.38 7.26 4.17
C PRO A 348 4.03 5.76 4.34
N LEU A 349 4.93 4.96 4.93
CA LEU A 349 4.72 3.54 5.19
C LEU A 349 4.05 3.26 6.54
N PHE A 350 4.02 4.23 7.46
CA PHE A 350 3.50 4.04 8.80
C PHE A 350 1.97 4.23 8.85
N PRO A 351 1.26 3.50 9.74
CA PRO A 351 -0.16 3.72 9.95
C PRO A 351 -0.46 5.16 10.34
N LYS A 352 -1.60 5.69 9.89
CA LYS A 352 -2.06 7.03 10.26
C LYS A 352 -2.58 7.13 11.70
N ARG A 353 -2.68 6.01 12.42
CA ARG A 353 -3.21 6.00 13.79
C ARG A 353 -2.26 6.71 14.75
N GLY A 354 -2.75 7.74 15.42
CA GLY A 354 -2.16 8.32 16.62
C GLY A 354 -2.52 7.49 17.85
N THR A 355 -1.60 7.33 18.80
CA THR A 355 -1.91 6.67 20.08
C THR A 355 -1.13 7.29 21.23
N VAL A 356 -1.82 7.56 22.34
CA VAL A 356 -1.23 7.93 23.62
C VAL A 356 -1.84 7.05 24.69
N LEU A 357 -0.99 6.47 25.55
CA LEU A 357 -1.42 5.64 26.66
C LEU A 357 -1.28 6.39 27.97
N ARG A 358 -2.24 6.14 28.87
CA ARG A 358 -2.15 6.49 30.27
C ARG A 358 -1.91 5.21 31.07
N LEU A 359 -0.83 5.18 31.85
CA LEU A 359 -0.50 4.06 32.74
C LEU A 359 -0.40 4.52 34.19
N ASP A 360 -0.69 3.61 35.13
CA ASP A 360 -0.35 3.80 36.55
C ASP A 360 1.09 3.33 36.86
N TRP A 361 1.52 3.49 38.12
CA TRP A 361 2.85 3.06 38.57
C TRP A 361 3.01 1.54 38.76
N ASP A 362 1.93 0.77 38.60
CA ASP A 362 1.95 -0.69 38.64
C ASP A 362 2.03 -1.31 37.22
N GLY A 363 1.94 -0.48 36.18
CA GLY A 363 2.01 -0.89 34.78
C GLY A 363 0.67 -1.23 34.17
N ASN A 364 -0.44 -0.87 34.80
CA ASN A 364 -1.77 -1.04 34.21
C ASN A 364 -2.08 0.11 33.24
N ILE A 365 -2.62 -0.23 32.07
CA ILE A 365 -3.15 0.77 31.13
C ILE A 365 -4.51 1.23 31.64
N LEU A 366 -4.61 2.50 32.02
CA LEU A 366 -5.83 3.12 32.52
C LEU A 366 -6.70 3.69 31.40
N ALA A 367 -6.07 4.17 30.32
CA ALA A 367 -6.75 4.67 29.13
C ALA A 367 -5.83 4.60 27.91
N ALA A 368 -6.42 4.37 26.73
CA ALA A 368 -5.76 4.52 25.45
C ALA A 368 -6.52 5.55 24.61
N LEU A 369 -5.83 6.60 24.20
CA LEU A 369 -6.40 7.63 23.35
C LEU A 369 -5.89 7.35 21.94
N HIS A 370 -6.82 7.14 21.00
CA HIS A 370 -6.53 6.88 19.60
C HIS A 370 -7.07 8.01 18.71
N GLY A 371 -6.47 8.19 17.55
CA GLY A 371 -6.99 9.04 16.49
C GLY A 371 -6.60 8.51 15.13
N ASP A 372 -7.48 8.65 14.14
CA ASP A 372 -7.38 8.05 12.81
C ASP A 372 -7.57 9.07 11.66
N ASP A 373 -7.92 10.32 11.97
CA ASP A 373 -8.07 11.40 11.00
C ASP A 373 -6.73 11.98 10.50
N GLY A 374 -5.62 11.51 11.07
CA GLY A 374 -4.26 11.94 10.74
C GLY A 374 -3.84 13.27 11.36
N THR A 375 -4.67 13.92 12.18
CA THR A 375 -4.31 15.19 12.86
C THR A 375 -3.36 14.97 14.03
N ALA A 376 -3.33 13.77 14.62
CA ALA A 376 -2.53 13.40 15.79
C ALA A 376 -1.71 12.11 15.60
N ASN A 377 -1.14 11.84 14.44
CA ASN A 377 -0.26 10.68 14.21
C ASN A 377 1.21 10.97 14.56
N LEU A 378 2.08 9.96 14.61
CA LEU A 378 3.55 10.16 14.78
C LEU A 378 3.90 10.96 16.04
N ILE A 379 3.27 10.63 17.17
CA ILE A 379 3.41 11.35 18.44
C ILE A 379 4.68 10.86 19.14
N CYS A 380 5.67 11.74 19.34
CA CYS A 380 6.86 11.40 20.12
C CYS A 380 6.75 11.85 21.58
N HIS A 381 5.88 12.81 21.89
CA HIS A 381 5.74 13.37 23.23
C HIS A 381 4.28 13.73 23.51
N ALA A 382 3.79 13.47 24.72
CA ALA A 382 2.44 13.83 25.15
C ALA A 382 2.46 14.31 26.60
N ILE A 383 2.07 15.56 26.82
CA ILE A 383 2.04 16.17 28.16
C ILE A 383 0.71 16.85 28.42
N ARG A 384 0.18 16.66 29.63
CA ARG A 384 -1.06 17.32 30.04
C ARG A 384 -0.81 18.79 30.40
N SER A 385 -1.69 19.67 29.92
CA SER A 385 -1.75 21.08 30.27
C SER A 385 -3.22 21.47 30.52
N GLY A 386 -3.60 21.55 31.79
CA GLY A 386 -5.00 21.74 32.20
C GLY A 386 -5.90 20.60 31.72
N ASP A 387 -6.93 20.96 30.96
CA ASP A 387 -7.89 20.02 30.34
C ASP A 387 -7.44 19.53 28.96
N TYR A 388 -6.22 19.85 28.55
CA TYR A 388 -5.69 19.52 27.24
C TYR A 388 -4.48 18.59 27.33
N LEU A 389 -4.24 17.89 26.24
CA LEU A 389 -3.03 17.15 25.96
C LEU A 389 -2.28 17.87 24.83
N LEU A 390 -1.03 18.24 25.09
CA LEU A 390 -0.12 18.81 24.10
C LEU A 390 0.75 17.69 23.53
N LEU A 391 0.84 17.61 22.21
CA LEU A 391 1.48 16.53 21.49
C LEU A 391 2.64 17.06 20.63
N GLY A 392 3.85 16.56 20.90
CA GLY A 392 5.05 16.77 20.09
C GLY A 392 5.15 15.77 18.93
N SER A 393 5.78 16.19 17.84
CA SER A 393 6.19 15.29 16.75
C SER A 393 7.31 15.90 15.91
N PRO A 394 8.40 15.15 15.65
CA PRO A 394 9.43 15.59 14.72
C PRO A 394 8.93 15.68 13.26
N MET A 395 7.73 15.17 12.96
CA MET A 395 7.19 15.08 11.60
C MET A 395 6.20 16.21 11.26
N HIS A 396 5.90 17.08 12.23
CA HIS A 396 4.94 18.19 12.06
C HIS A 396 5.60 19.55 12.29
N HIS A 397 4.93 20.64 11.91
CA HIS A 397 5.46 22.02 12.03
C HIS A 397 4.63 22.88 12.99
N TRP A 398 4.07 22.24 14.01
CA TRP A 398 3.21 22.83 15.03
C TRP A 398 3.12 21.90 16.24
N ILE A 399 2.76 22.43 17.41
CA ILE A 399 2.32 21.62 18.55
C ILE A 399 0.85 21.27 18.31
N ARG A 400 0.45 20.04 18.61
CA ARG A 400 -0.96 19.66 18.52
C ARG A 400 -1.59 19.68 19.89
N ARG A 401 -2.78 20.27 20.00
CA ARG A 401 -3.54 20.35 21.24
C ARG A 401 -4.86 19.59 21.08
N VAL A 402 -5.10 18.64 21.99
CA VAL A 402 -6.33 17.85 22.03
C VAL A 402 -7.01 18.08 23.38
N ARG A 403 -8.31 18.33 23.38
CA ARG A 403 -9.08 18.45 24.63
C ARG A 403 -9.38 17.06 25.19
N LEU A 404 -9.07 16.84 26.45
CA LEU A 404 -9.39 15.60 27.14
C LEU A 404 -10.86 15.60 27.56
N PRO A 405 -11.66 14.56 27.23
CA PRO A 405 -13.02 14.45 27.74
C PRO A 405 -13.06 14.30 29.26
N GLU A 406 -14.17 14.68 29.89
CA GLU A 406 -14.35 14.58 31.34
C GLU A 406 -14.06 13.18 31.89
N GLU A 407 -14.46 12.13 31.18
CA GLU A 407 -14.23 10.74 31.57
C GLU A 407 -12.73 10.42 31.67
N VAL A 408 -11.94 10.90 30.70
CA VAL A 408 -10.47 10.75 30.72
C VAL A 408 -9.88 11.62 31.83
N LEU A 409 -10.38 12.86 32.01
CA LEU A 409 -9.93 13.74 33.08
C LEU A 409 -10.12 13.13 34.49
N ARG A 410 -11.22 12.39 34.70
CA ARG A 410 -11.47 11.66 35.96
C ARG A 410 -10.48 10.52 36.19
N ILE A 411 -10.03 9.85 35.12
CA ILE A 411 -9.00 8.80 35.17
C ILE A 411 -7.62 9.41 35.46
N VAL A 412 -7.32 10.57 34.87
CA VAL A 412 -5.96 11.16 34.88
C VAL A 412 -5.71 12.14 36.04
N ALA A 413 -6.76 12.65 36.70
CA ALA A 413 -6.70 13.38 37.97
C ALA A 413 -7.86 12.93 38.87
N PRO A 414 -7.73 11.78 39.55
CA PRO A 414 -8.80 11.27 40.40
C PRO A 414 -9.01 12.19 41.60
N THR A 415 -10.08 12.98 41.58
CA THR A 415 -10.61 13.70 42.74
C THR A 415 -11.37 12.72 43.65
N GLY A 416 -10.65 11.78 44.28
CA GLY A 416 -11.18 10.94 45.37
C GLY A 416 -12.43 10.09 45.10
N GLY A 417 -12.82 9.86 43.84
CA GLY A 417 -13.99 9.05 43.46
C GLY A 417 -13.66 7.60 43.05
N PRO A 418 -14.65 6.69 42.98
CA PRO A 418 -14.42 5.30 42.61
C PRO A 418 -13.88 5.15 41.18
N LYS A 419 -13.03 4.13 40.94
CA LYS A 419 -12.46 3.78 39.63
C LYS A 419 -13.57 3.62 38.59
N VAL A 420 -13.58 4.47 37.56
CA VAL A 420 -14.55 4.42 36.46
C VAL A 420 -13.93 3.64 35.30
N THR A 421 -14.59 2.57 34.88
CA THR A 421 -14.31 1.85 33.62
C THR A 421 -14.96 2.58 32.45
N VAL A 422 -14.23 2.71 31.33
CA VAL A 422 -14.68 3.35 30.09
C VAL A 422 -15.90 2.61 29.50
N PRO A 423 -16.98 3.28 29.07
CA PRO A 423 -18.10 2.64 28.40
C PRO A 423 -17.73 2.15 27.00
N LYS A 424 -18.17 0.94 26.64
CA LYS A 424 -18.08 0.40 25.27
C LYS A 424 -18.92 1.25 24.31
N VAL A 425 -18.28 1.90 23.34
CA VAL A 425 -18.97 2.39 22.14
C VAL A 425 -19.09 1.21 21.17
N SER A 426 -20.32 0.85 20.82
CA SER A 426 -20.63 -0.28 19.95
C SER A 426 -20.19 -0.02 18.51
N SER A 427 -19.28 -0.84 17.99
CA SER A 427 -18.94 -0.91 16.58
C SER A 427 -20.07 -1.58 15.77
N PRO A 428 -20.30 -1.21 14.49
CA PRO A 428 -21.23 -1.94 13.63
C PRO A 428 -20.75 -3.39 13.45
N LYS A 429 -21.69 -4.33 13.43
CA LYS A 429 -21.42 -5.76 13.23
C LYS A 429 -20.62 -5.98 11.94
N GLN A 430 -19.37 -6.44 12.08
CA GLN A 430 -18.63 -7.04 10.97
C GLN A 430 -19.37 -8.29 10.51
N GLN A 431 -19.72 -8.33 9.21
CA GLN A 431 -20.07 -9.59 8.54
C GLN A 431 -18.87 -10.53 8.63
N GLU A 432 -19.14 -11.77 9.03
CA GLU A 432 -18.17 -12.84 9.16
C GLU A 432 -17.34 -13.00 7.87
N ASN A 433 -16.03 -12.80 8.00
CA ASN A 433 -15.05 -13.15 6.98
C ASN A 433 -14.94 -14.67 6.87
N VAL A 434 -15.76 -15.29 6.03
CA VAL A 434 -15.41 -16.57 5.43
C VAL A 434 -14.16 -16.32 4.56
N LYS A 435 -13.04 -16.97 4.87
CA LYS A 435 -11.86 -17.01 4.00
C LYS A 435 -12.27 -17.62 2.65
N LYS A 436 -12.73 -16.79 1.72
CA LYS A 436 -12.89 -17.16 0.31
C LYS A 436 -11.50 -17.25 -0.30
N GLU A 437 -11.21 -18.37 -0.94
CA GLU A 437 -10.14 -18.40 -1.94
C GLU A 437 -10.40 -17.27 -2.94
N PHE A 438 -9.41 -16.41 -3.12
CA PHE A 438 -9.57 -15.15 -3.84
C PHE A 438 -9.69 -15.36 -5.37
N VAL A 439 -9.21 -16.50 -5.87
CA VAL A 439 -9.36 -16.96 -7.27
C VAL A 439 -9.54 -18.49 -7.26
N PRO A 440 -10.64 -19.03 -7.81
CA PRO A 440 -10.83 -20.48 -7.93
C PRO A 440 -9.83 -21.08 -8.94
N PRO A 441 -9.29 -22.29 -8.70
CA PRO A 441 -8.39 -22.93 -9.65
C PRO A 441 -9.10 -23.23 -10.99
N PRO A 442 -8.38 -23.21 -12.12
CA PRO A 442 -8.96 -23.55 -13.41
C PRO A 442 -9.45 -25.00 -13.42
N ARG A 443 -10.58 -25.24 -14.07
CA ARG A 443 -11.13 -26.59 -14.30
C ARG A 443 -10.12 -27.43 -15.11
N PRO A 444 -10.01 -28.75 -14.83
CA PRO A 444 -9.25 -29.65 -15.68
C PRO A 444 -9.71 -29.56 -17.14
N LEU A 445 -8.76 -29.65 -18.08
CA LEU A 445 -9.05 -29.63 -19.51
C LEU A 445 -9.48 -31.03 -19.98
N GLU A 446 -10.65 -31.45 -19.51
CA GLU A 446 -11.27 -32.74 -19.80
C GLU A 446 -12.66 -32.53 -20.40
N ASP A 447 -13.23 -33.58 -20.98
CA ASP A 447 -14.56 -33.57 -21.62
C ASP A 447 -14.72 -32.40 -22.61
N VAL A 448 -15.65 -31.49 -22.33
CA VAL A 448 -15.96 -30.32 -23.18
C VAL A 448 -14.82 -29.27 -23.21
N LEU A 449 -13.92 -29.31 -22.24
CA LEU A 449 -12.73 -28.46 -22.13
C LEU A 449 -11.46 -29.13 -22.70
N ALA A 450 -11.57 -30.34 -23.25
CA ALA A 450 -10.41 -31.07 -23.76
C ALA A 450 -9.67 -30.27 -24.85
N PRO A 451 -8.32 -30.21 -24.82
CA PRO A 451 -7.53 -29.50 -25.82
C PRO A 451 -7.85 -29.99 -27.23
N ASN A 452 -7.97 -29.06 -28.17
CA ASN A 452 -8.23 -29.31 -29.57
C ASN A 452 -7.55 -28.25 -30.44
N GLN A 453 -7.76 -28.34 -31.76
CA GLN A 453 -7.12 -27.47 -32.75
C GLN A 453 -8.16 -26.70 -33.56
N LEU A 454 -9.35 -26.48 -33.00
CA LEU A 454 -10.47 -25.86 -33.71
C LEU A 454 -10.22 -24.38 -34.06
N LEU A 455 -9.27 -23.71 -33.40
CA LEU A 455 -8.84 -22.34 -33.73
C LEU A 455 -7.53 -22.28 -34.52
N ASN A 456 -6.90 -23.40 -34.84
CA ASN A 456 -5.66 -23.42 -35.62
C ASN A 456 -5.90 -22.97 -37.07
N ASN A 457 -4.81 -22.57 -37.73
CA ASN A 457 -4.77 -22.05 -39.09
C ASN A 457 -5.73 -20.87 -39.27
N ALA A 458 -5.84 -20.00 -38.27
CA ALA A 458 -6.63 -18.79 -38.36
C ALA A 458 -6.11 -17.92 -39.51
N GLU A 459 -6.98 -17.62 -40.47
CA GLU A 459 -6.66 -16.74 -41.57
C GLU A 459 -6.47 -15.31 -41.04
N LYS A 460 -5.40 -14.66 -41.48
CA LYS A 460 -5.06 -13.31 -41.04
C LYS A 460 -5.67 -12.27 -41.98
N LEU A 461 -6.80 -11.72 -41.59
CA LEU A 461 -7.43 -10.65 -42.33
C LEU A 461 -6.71 -9.32 -42.06
N LEU A 462 -6.45 -8.57 -43.13
CA LEU A 462 -5.85 -7.23 -43.08
C LEU A 462 -4.50 -7.19 -42.34
N GLU A 463 -3.67 -8.22 -42.54
CA GLU A 463 -2.37 -8.34 -41.89
C GLU A 463 -1.49 -7.09 -42.13
N ASN A 464 -0.95 -6.54 -41.05
CA ASN A 464 -0.13 -5.31 -40.98
C ASN A 464 -0.86 -4.01 -41.37
N GLN A 465 -2.16 -4.05 -41.66
CA GLN A 465 -2.99 -2.87 -41.86
C GLN A 465 -3.74 -2.47 -40.58
N LEU A 466 -3.93 -3.43 -39.67
CA LEU A 466 -4.49 -3.21 -38.34
C LEU A 466 -3.38 -3.35 -37.29
N LEU A 467 -3.58 -2.75 -36.13
CA LEU A 467 -2.72 -2.97 -34.97
C LEU A 467 -3.59 -3.18 -33.75
N GLY A 468 -3.51 -4.36 -33.15
CA GLY A 468 -4.22 -4.73 -31.93
C GLY A 468 -5.75 -4.56 -32.01
N PRO A 469 -6.47 -5.22 -32.94
CA PRO A 469 -7.93 -5.16 -32.96
C PRO A 469 -8.50 -5.69 -31.65
N GLU A 470 -9.15 -4.82 -30.88
CA GLU A 470 -9.60 -5.11 -29.51
C GLU A 470 -11.02 -5.68 -29.50
N THR A 471 -11.99 -4.88 -29.95
CA THR A 471 -13.40 -5.28 -30.08
C THR A 471 -13.84 -5.26 -31.54
N ILE A 472 -14.67 -6.23 -31.93
CA ILE A 472 -15.13 -6.47 -33.30
C ILE A 472 -16.66 -6.62 -33.33
N LEU A 473 -17.38 -5.71 -33.97
CA LEU A 473 -18.83 -5.87 -34.20
C LEU A 473 -19.08 -6.24 -35.66
N VAL A 474 -20.08 -7.09 -35.90
CA VAL A 474 -20.46 -7.51 -37.25
C VAL A 474 -21.89 -7.09 -37.53
N ARG A 475 -22.13 -6.50 -38.70
CA ARG A 475 -23.47 -6.18 -39.22
C ARG A 475 -23.52 -6.47 -40.71
N GLY A 476 -24.19 -7.56 -41.08
CA GLY A 476 -24.16 -8.05 -42.47
C GLY A 476 -22.72 -8.33 -42.90
N ASN A 477 -22.29 -7.74 -44.02
CA ASN A 477 -20.92 -7.86 -44.55
C ASN A 477 -19.97 -6.76 -44.06
N THR A 478 -20.39 -5.95 -43.08
CA THR A 478 -19.59 -4.86 -42.52
C THR A 478 -19.10 -5.23 -41.13
N THR A 479 -17.81 -5.06 -40.91
CA THR A 479 -17.14 -5.28 -39.62
C THR A 479 -16.69 -3.95 -39.04
N PHE A 480 -16.99 -3.69 -37.77
CA PHE A 480 -16.53 -2.51 -37.04
C PHE A 480 -15.48 -2.95 -36.05
N VAL A 481 -14.33 -2.28 -36.01
CA VAL A 481 -13.23 -2.70 -35.15
C VAL A 481 -12.61 -1.50 -34.44
N SER A 482 -12.35 -1.64 -33.14
CA SER A 482 -11.48 -0.72 -32.41
C SER A 482 -10.04 -1.22 -32.47
N VAL A 483 -9.11 -0.32 -32.75
CA VAL A 483 -7.69 -0.66 -32.91
C VAL A 483 -6.79 0.27 -32.10
N PHE A 484 -5.51 -0.10 -32.03
CA PHE A 484 -4.48 0.72 -31.41
C PHE A 484 -4.37 2.06 -32.14
N GLY A 485 -4.07 3.13 -31.40
CA GLY A 485 -3.92 4.47 -31.97
C GLY A 485 -5.24 5.25 -32.07
N GLY A 486 -6.25 4.83 -31.31
CA GLY A 486 -7.48 5.58 -31.10
C GLY A 486 -8.59 5.33 -32.10
N GLN A 487 -8.37 4.49 -33.11
CA GLN A 487 -9.24 4.45 -34.27
C GLN A 487 -10.39 3.46 -34.10
N ILE A 488 -11.55 3.86 -34.60
CA ILE A 488 -12.67 2.97 -34.88
C ILE A 488 -12.82 2.89 -36.39
N LEU A 489 -12.71 1.70 -36.92
CA LEU A 489 -12.74 1.43 -38.35
C LEU A 489 -14.01 0.69 -38.73
N GLU A 490 -14.54 1.01 -39.90
CA GLU A 490 -15.56 0.26 -40.62
C GLU A 490 -14.89 -0.46 -41.79
N ILE A 491 -15.03 -1.77 -41.86
CA ILE A 491 -14.47 -2.64 -42.89
C ILE A 491 -15.64 -3.24 -43.68
N SER A 492 -15.80 -2.81 -44.92
CA SER A 492 -16.85 -3.31 -45.82
C SER A 492 -16.27 -4.28 -46.86
N ASN A 493 -17.04 -5.30 -47.22
CA ASN A 493 -16.65 -6.29 -48.25
C ASN A 493 -15.33 -7.03 -47.95
N GLY A 494 -14.89 -7.05 -46.69
CA GLY A 494 -13.70 -7.76 -46.23
C GLY A 494 -12.39 -6.96 -46.26
N ASP A 495 -12.28 -5.92 -47.08
CA ASP A 495 -11.02 -5.18 -47.29
C ASP A 495 -11.14 -3.65 -47.38
N GLN A 496 -12.35 -3.10 -47.54
CA GLN A 496 -12.56 -1.66 -47.68
C GLN A 496 -12.63 -0.98 -46.32
N ILE A 497 -11.53 -0.34 -45.92
CA ILE A 497 -11.40 0.32 -44.61
C ILE A 497 -11.82 1.80 -44.69
N ARG A 498 -12.76 2.20 -43.83
CA ARG A 498 -13.10 3.60 -43.55
C ARG A 498 -12.89 3.90 -42.08
N GLU A 499 -12.11 4.94 -41.76
CA GLU A 499 -12.04 5.46 -40.39
C GLU A 499 -13.34 6.19 -40.05
N ILE A 500 -14.05 5.73 -39.02
CA ILE A 500 -15.24 6.42 -38.50
C ILE A 500 -14.81 7.60 -37.65
N THR A 501 -13.91 7.37 -36.71
CA THR A 501 -13.39 8.39 -35.81
C THR A 501 -12.05 7.96 -35.23
N LYS A 502 -11.33 8.94 -34.68
CA LYS A 502 -10.07 8.74 -33.99
C LYS A 502 -10.05 9.49 -32.66
N PHE A 503 -9.83 8.75 -31.58
CA PHE A 503 -9.50 9.29 -30.27
C PHE A 503 -8.04 9.74 -30.24
N GLY A 504 -7.74 10.76 -29.43
CA GLY A 504 -6.37 11.29 -29.29
C GLY A 504 -5.73 11.86 -30.57
N ALA A 505 -4.46 12.22 -30.44
CA ALA A 505 -3.60 12.72 -31.52
C ALA A 505 -2.66 11.61 -32.04
N LYS A 506 -1.84 11.89 -33.05
CA LYS A 506 -0.83 10.92 -33.53
C LYS A 506 0.22 10.63 -32.44
N CYS A 507 0.44 9.35 -32.14
CA CYS A 507 1.44 8.85 -31.19
C CYS A 507 2.60 8.12 -31.90
N ARG A 508 3.67 7.86 -31.15
CA ARG A 508 4.91 7.25 -31.67
C ARG A 508 4.93 5.72 -31.63
N GLY A 509 3.91 5.09 -31.04
CA GLY A 509 3.81 3.64 -30.85
C GLY A 509 3.09 3.30 -29.55
N THR A 510 3.06 2.02 -29.20
CA THR A 510 2.28 1.46 -28.07
C THR A 510 2.66 2.03 -26.70
N PHE A 511 3.87 2.54 -26.53
CA PHE A 511 4.33 3.17 -25.30
C PHE A 511 3.85 4.63 -25.12
N ASP A 512 3.20 5.23 -26.12
CA ASP A 512 2.72 6.62 -26.15
C ASP A 512 1.18 6.63 -26.31
N GLU A 513 0.52 5.57 -25.85
CA GLU A 513 -0.88 5.28 -26.15
C GLU A 513 -1.85 6.29 -25.54
N ARG A 514 -1.57 6.81 -24.33
CA ARG A 514 -2.32 7.92 -23.73
C ARG A 514 -2.58 9.07 -24.67
N LYS A 515 -1.63 9.34 -25.57
CA LYS A 515 -1.70 10.43 -26.53
C LYS A 515 -2.66 10.13 -27.67
N CYS A 516 -2.72 8.89 -28.14
CA CYS A 516 -3.50 8.47 -29.29
C CYS A 516 -4.77 7.69 -28.96
N GLY A 517 -5.01 7.33 -27.71
CA GLY A 517 -6.21 6.61 -27.30
C GLY A 517 -6.18 5.12 -27.66
N ARG A 518 -7.08 4.38 -26.99
CA ARG A 518 -7.23 2.92 -27.14
C ARG A 518 -8.66 2.49 -26.81
N PRO A 519 -9.62 2.62 -27.73
CA PRO A 519 -11.00 2.23 -27.47
C PRO A 519 -11.07 0.72 -27.17
N LEU A 520 -11.46 0.37 -25.94
CA LEU A 520 -11.39 -1.00 -25.45
C LEU A 520 -12.67 -1.78 -25.78
N GLY A 521 -13.83 -1.19 -25.53
CA GLY A 521 -15.13 -1.79 -25.85
C GLY A 521 -15.97 -0.93 -26.77
N ILE A 522 -16.69 -1.57 -27.69
CA ILE A 522 -17.71 -0.92 -28.54
C ILE A 522 -19.01 -1.71 -28.57
N ALA A 523 -20.15 -1.03 -28.60
CA ALA A 523 -21.48 -1.62 -28.79
C ALA A 523 -22.36 -0.75 -29.69
N PHE A 524 -23.30 -1.35 -30.42
CA PHE A 524 -24.29 -0.56 -31.15
C PHE A 524 -25.35 0.03 -30.20
N ASP A 525 -25.83 1.23 -30.51
CA ASP A 525 -27.07 1.71 -29.93
C ASP A 525 -28.29 0.95 -30.47
N THR A 526 -29.46 1.17 -29.87
CA THR A 526 -30.70 0.44 -30.21
C THR A 526 -31.15 0.65 -31.65
N GLN A 527 -30.83 1.81 -32.25
CA GLN A 527 -31.14 2.11 -33.65
C GLN A 527 -30.06 1.64 -34.63
N GLY A 528 -28.89 1.24 -34.12
CA GLY A 528 -27.72 0.88 -34.90
C GLY A 528 -27.05 2.05 -35.64
N ASN A 529 -27.42 3.30 -35.38
CA ASN A 529 -26.83 4.47 -36.05
C ASN A 529 -25.60 5.01 -35.31
N ASN A 530 -25.45 4.65 -34.04
CA ASN A 530 -24.35 5.07 -33.19
C ASN A 530 -23.61 3.88 -32.58
N LEU A 531 -22.34 4.11 -32.26
CA LEU A 531 -21.53 3.24 -31.41
C LEU A 531 -21.42 3.85 -30.01
N ILE A 532 -21.54 3.03 -28.99
CA ILE A 532 -21.12 3.34 -27.63
C ILE A 532 -19.71 2.84 -27.48
N VAL A 533 -18.81 3.69 -27.00
CA VAL A 533 -17.38 3.45 -26.99
C VAL A 533 -16.84 3.70 -25.59
N ALA A 534 -16.23 2.69 -25.00
CA ALA A 534 -15.46 2.82 -23.77
C ALA A 534 -14.00 3.11 -24.12
N GLU A 535 -13.53 4.29 -23.74
CA GLU A 535 -12.19 4.76 -24.03
C GLU A 535 -11.48 5.07 -22.69
N PRO A 536 -10.36 4.40 -22.39
CA PRO A 536 -9.77 4.38 -21.05
C PRO A 536 -9.13 5.71 -20.64
N TYR A 537 -8.87 6.62 -21.58
CA TYR A 537 -8.23 7.91 -21.34
C TYR A 537 -9.20 9.10 -21.37
N THR A 538 -10.41 8.90 -21.87
CA THR A 538 -11.36 9.99 -22.16
C THR A 538 -12.80 9.70 -21.73
N GLY A 539 -13.14 8.46 -21.36
CA GLY A 539 -14.43 8.10 -20.77
C GLY A 539 -15.34 7.30 -21.70
N LEU A 540 -16.65 7.37 -21.45
CA LEU A 540 -17.67 6.68 -22.25
C LEU A 540 -18.28 7.64 -23.27
N TRP A 541 -18.28 7.26 -24.55
CA TRP A 541 -18.70 8.10 -25.66
C TRP A 541 -19.80 7.46 -26.49
N GLN A 542 -20.64 8.30 -27.10
CA GLN A 542 -21.45 7.94 -28.26
C GLN A 542 -20.78 8.49 -29.52
N VAL A 543 -20.68 7.68 -30.56
CA VAL A 543 -20.10 8.04 -31.86
C VAL A 543 -21.11 7.77 -32.97
N GLN A 544 -21.44 8.79 -33.77
CA GLN A 544 -22.32 8.60 -34.91
C GLN A 544 -21.55 7.97 -36.08
N ILE A 545 -22.01 6.83 -36.59
CA ILE A 545 -21.23 5.99 -37.53
C ILE A 545 -20.94 6.71 -38.85
N LYS A 546 -21.90 7.49 -39.36
CA LYS A 546 -21.80 8.16 -40.66
C LYS A 546 -20.85 9.35 -40.66
N THR A 547 -20.92 10.18 -39.61
CA THR A 547 -20.20 11.46 -39.54
C THR A 547 -18.93 11.40 -38.69
N GLY A 548 -18.82 10.41 -37.80
CA GLY A 548 -17.74 10.34 -36.83
C GLY A 548 -17.92 11.29 -35.63
N GLU A 549 -19.05 12.01 -35.55
CA GLU A 549 -19.34 12.94 -34.47
C GLU A 549 -19.42 12.22 -33.12
N ARG A 550 -18.82 12.81 -32.09
CA ARG A 550 -18.68 12.21 -30.76
C ARG A 550 -19.42 13.04 -29.70
N LYS A 551 -20.16 12.36 -28.84
CA LYS A 551 -20.80 12.94 -27.65
C LYS A 551 -20.33 12.20 -26.40
N LEU A 552 -19.75 12.92 -25.45
CA LEU A 552 -19.34 12.35 -24.16
C LEU A 552 -20.60 12.00 -23.35
N LEU A 553 -20.63 10.79 -22.80
CA LEU A 553 -21.71 10.29 -21.93
C LEU A 553 -21.29 10.25 -20.47
N VAL A 554 -20.05 9.79 -20.19
CA VAL A 554 -19.49 9.70 -18.84
C VAL A 554 -18.05 10.19 -18.85
N SER A 555 -17.74 11.18 -18.01
CA SER A 555 -16.38 11.72 -17.86
C SER A 555 -15.57 10.88 -16.86
N LEU A 556 -14.27 10.74 -17.09
CA LEU A 556 -13.35 10.15 -16.10
C LEU A 556 -13.23 10.99 -14.82
N ASP A 557 -13.62 12.28 -14.87
CA ASP A 557 -13.64 13.15 -13.70
C ASP A 557 -14.89 12.99 -12.83
N GLU A 558 -15.91 12.28 -13.33
CA GLU A 558 -17.12 11.97 -12.57
C GLU A 558 -16.78 11.01 -11.41
N VAL A 559 -17.16 11.38 -10.18
CA VAL A 559 -17.04 10.50 -9.02
C VAL A 559 -18.25 9.58 -9.03
N LEU A 560 -17.99 8.27 -9.15
CA LEU A 560 -19.01 7.25 -9.28
C LEU A 560 -19.15 6.46 -7.97
N ASP A 561 -20.34 5.92 -7.75
CA ASP A 561 -20.67 5.10 -6.58
C ASP A 561 -19.76 3.85 -6.44
N GLY A 562 -19.61 3.40 -5.19
CA GLY A 562 -18.84 2.22 -4.79
C GLY A 562 -18.78 2.12 -3.25
N VAL A 563 -18.21 1.04 -2.72
CA VAL A 563 -17.85 0.88 -1.29
C VAL A 563 -17.08 2.10 -0.80
N VAL A 564 -16.21 2.62 -1.67
CA VAL A 564 -15.64 3.97 -1.57
C VAL A 564 -15.96 4.71 -2.88
N PRO A 565 -16.62 5.88 -2.86
CA PRO A 565 -16.86 6.68 -4.05
C PRO A 565 -15.55 7.09 -4.73
N ARG A 566 -15.44 6.86 -6.04
CA ARG A 566 -14.20 7.06 -6.80
C ARG A 566 -14.41 7.22 -8.30
N LYS A 567 -13.47 7.92 -8.94
CA LYS A 567 -13.45 8.13 -10.40
C LYS A 567 -13.27 6.82 -11.16
N ALA A 568 -13.76 6.77 -12.40
CA ALA A 568 -13.39 5.70 -13.33
C ALA A 568 -11.94 5.90 -13.80
N ARG A 569 -11.22 4.83 -14.07
CA ARG A 569 -9.85 4.91 -14.61
C ARG A 569 -9.67 4.12 -15.89
N ILE A 570 -10.39 3.01 -16.06
CA ILE A 570 -10.26 2.14 -17.23
C ILE A 570 -11.64 1.65 -17.67
N PRO A 571 -12.50 2.53 -18.26
CA PRO A 571 -13.67 2.09 -19.01
C PRO A 571 -13.28 1.03 -20.05
N ASN A 572 -13.93 -0.12 -20.02
CA ASN A 572 -13.54 -1.27 -20.84
C ASN A 572 -14.72 -1.89 -21.60
N GLY A 573 -15.39 -2.91 -21.05
CA GLY A 573 -16.51 -3.57 -21.72
C GLY A 573 -17.78 -2.70 -21.70
N VAL A 574 -18.59 -2.78 -22.76
CA VAL A 574 -19.87 -2.07 -22.84
C VAL A 574 -20.93 -2.88 -23.59
N THR A 575 -22.19 -2.78 -23.14
CA THR A 575 -23.37 -3.31 -23.82
C THR A 575 -24.56 -2.37 -23.65
N VAL A 576 -25.55 -2.49 -24.53
CA VAL A 576 -26.71 -1.58 -24.60
C VAL A 576 -27.99 -2.41 -24.48
N ALA A 577 -28.85 -2.05 -23.52
CA ALA A 577 -30.16 -2.65 -23.37
C ALA A 577 -31.16 -2.12 -24.41
N ARG A 578 -32.27 -2.83 -24.59
CA ARG A 578 -33.37 -2.49 -25.52
C ARG A 578 -34.00 -1.14 -25.22
N ASN A 579 -34.01 -0.71 -23.96
CA ASN A 579 -34.47 0.62 -23.56
C ASN A 579 -33.45 1.73 -23.86
N GLY A 580 -32.25 1.38 -24.34
CA GLY A 580 -31.16 2.29 -24.64
C GLY A 580 -30.18 2.53 -23.49
N ASP A 581 -30.46 2.04 -22.27
CA ASP A 581 -29.53 2.14 -21.16
C ASP A 581 -28.23 1.37 -21.45
N ILE A 582 -27.16 1.83 -20.82
CA ILE A 582 -25.81 1.33 -21.10
C ILE A 582 -25.28 0.65 -19.85
N TYR A 583 -24.75 -0.56 -20.01
CA TYR A 583 -24.04 -1.28 -18.95
C TYR A 583 -22.57 -1.36 -19.35
N TRP A 584 -21.68 -0.99 -18.45
CA TRP A 584 -20.27 -0.85 -18.77
C TRP A 584 -19.39 -1.23 -17.58
N SER A 585 -18.16 -1.63 -17.85
CA SER A 585 -17.18 -2.00 -16.82
C SER A 585 -16.06 -0.99 -16.70
N ASP A 586 -15.61 -0.78 -15.46
CA ASP A 586 -14.39 -0.06 -15.12
C ASP A 586 -13.39 -1.10 -14.60
N THR A 587 -12.33 -1.40 -15.37
CA THR A 587 -11.44 -2.55 -15.10
C THR A 587 -10.78 -2.47 -13.74
N ALA A 588 -10.27 -1.29 -13.41
CA ALA A 588 -9.69 -0.93 -12.14
C ALA A 588 -9.93 0.56 -11.93
N SER A 589 -10.01 0.98 -10.66
CA SER A 589 -10.25 2.38 -10.28
C SER A 589 -9.10 3.00 -9.49
N ASP A 590 -8.07 2.20 -9.19
CA ASP A 590 -6.86 2.55 -8.42
C ASP A 590 -5.59 2.61 -9.28
N ALA A 591 -5.67 2.28 -10.57
CA ALA A 591 -4.58 2.45 -11.55
C ALA A 591 -5.13 2.92 -12.91
N ASP A 592 -4.31 3.69 -13.62
CA ASP A 592 -4.56 4.04 -15.03
C ASP A 592 -4.17 2.87 -15.96
N PHE A 593 -4.59 2.92 -17.23
CA PHE A 593 -4.40 1.82 -18.19
C PHE A 593 -2.93 1.42 -18.42
N GLU A 594 -1.99 2.36 -18.40
CA GLU A 594 -0.55 2.06 -18.51
C GLU A 594 -0.01 1.28 -17.33
N ASN A 595 -0.74 1.28 -16.22
CA ASN A 595 -0.41 0.60 -14.98
C ASN A 595 -1.37 -0.59 -14.72
N ALA A 596 -1.95 -1.16 -15.79
CA ALA A 596 -2.83 -2.30 -15.71
C ALA A 596 -2.17 -3.53 -15.05
N MET A 597 -0.84 -3.72 -15.19
CA MET A 597 -0.12 -4.79 -14.49
C MET A 597 -0.22 -4.62 -12.98
N GLN A 598 0.02 -3.42 -12.48
CA GLN A 598 -0.08 -3.10 -11.05
C GLN A 598 -1.53 -3.27 -10.58
N ALA A 599 -2.52 -2.84 -11.37
CA ALA A 599 -3.94 -3.03 -11.07
C ALA A 599 -4.30 -4.52 -10.88
N MET A 600 -3.76 -5.41 -11.72
CA MET A 600 -3.99 -6.86 -11.59
C MET A 600 -3.29 -7.49 -10.38
N LEU A 601 -2.29 -6.83 -9.80
CA LEU A 601 -1.64 -7.27 -8.57
C LEU A 601 -2.28 -6.66 -7.32
N MET A 602 -2.98 -5.53 -7.42
CA MET A 602 -3.70 -4.90 -6.31
C MET A 602 -4.97 -5.68 -5.94
N ASN A 603 -5.69 -5.19 -4.91
CA ASN A 603 -6.99 -5.76 -4.56
C ASN A 603 -8.04 -5.37 -5.61
N PRO A 604 -9.15 -6.12 -5.74
CA PRO A 604 -10.14 -5.89 -6.77
C PRO A 604 -10.77 -4.52 -6.57
N SER A 605 -10.63 -3.65 -7.55
CA SER A 605 -11.15 -2.29 -7.52
C SER A 605 -12.10 -2.01 -8.68
N GLY A 606 -12.28 -2.97 -9.59
CA GLY A 606 -13.12 -2.84 -10.76
C GLY A 606 -14.61 -2.85 -10.42
N ARG A 607 -15.44 -2.36 -11.35
CA ARG A 607 -16.88 -2.17 -11.16
C ARG A 607 -17.68 -2.55 -12.39
N LEU A 608 -18.91 -3.02 -12.17
CA LEU A 608 -19.97 -3.05 -13.16
C LEU A 608 -20.93 -1.88 -12.93
N MET A 609 -21.16 -1.08 -13.96
CA MET A 609 -21.90 0.17 -13.91
C MET A 609 -23.12 0.12 -14.83
N HIS A 610 -24.17 0.85 -14.46
CA HIS A 610 -25.36 1.13 -15.26
C HIS A 610 -25.48 2.63 -15.47
N TYR A 611 -25.50 3.07 -16.73
CA TYR A 611 -25.78 4.44 -17.13
C TYR A 611 -27.20 4.51 -17.70
N SER A 612 -28.07 5.26 -17.01
CA SER A 612 -29.42 5.50 -17.50
C SER A 612 -29.41 6.61 -18.55
N ARG A 613 -29.86 6.29 -19.76
CA ARG A 613 -30.00 7.30 -20.82
C ARG A 613 -31.10 8.32 -20.54
N ALA A 614 -32.14 7.90 -19.82
CA ALA A 614 -33.27 8.77 -19.50
C ALA A 614 -32.85 9.89 -18.53
N THR A 615 -31.98 9.60 -17.56
CA THR A 615 -31.57 10.56 -16.53
C THR A 615 -30.15 11.10 -16.71
N GLY A 616 -29.33 10.46 -17.55
CA GLY A 616 -27.91 10.77 -17.71
C GLY A 616 -27.08 10.48 -16.45
N LYS A 617 -27.48 9.50 -15.63
CA LYS A 617 -26.81 9.17 -14.35
C LYS A 617 -26.25 7.77 -14.35
N ASN A 618 -25.12 7.59 -13.67
CA ASN A 618 -24.52 6.30 -13.38
C ASN A 618 -25.01 5.73 -12.04
N ARG A 619 -25.09 4.40 -11.97
CA ARG A 619 -25.32 3.62 -10.75
C ARG A 619 -24.38 2.42 -10.75
N MET A 620 -23.72 2.15 -9.63
CA MET A 620 -22.92 0.95 -9.46
C MET A 620 -23.82 -0.28 -9.23
N LEU A 621 -23.53 -1.38 -9.92
CA LEU A 621 -24.23 -2.66 -9.79
C LEU A 621 -23.43 -3.68 -8.98
N ILE A 622 -22.16 -3.85 -9.33
CA ILE A 622 -21.21 -4.70 -8.59
C ILE A 622 -19.93 -3.91 -8.34
N ASP A 623 -19.45 -3.95 -7.10
CA ASP A 623 -18.15 -3.41 -6.70
C ASP A 623 -17.12 -4.54 -6.43
N GLN A 624 -15.84 -4.21 -6.45
CA GLN A 624 -14.71 -5.13 -6.20
C GLN A 624 -14.67 -6.31 -7.18
N VAL A 625 -14.90 -6.01 -8.46
CA VAL A 625 -14.75 -6.94 -9.58
C VAL A 625 -13.25 -7.02 -9.94
N PHE A 626 -12.65 -8.20 -9.98
CA PHE A 626 -11.22 -8.36 -10.18
C PHE A 626 -10.83 -8.26 -11.67
N GLY A 627 -10.52 -7.04 -12.10
CA GLY A 627 -10.24 -6.74 -13.51
C GLY A 627 -11.50 -6.83 -14.35
N ALA A 628 -12.46 -5.93 -14.10
CA ALA A 628 -13.77 -5.93 -14.75
C ALA A 628 -13.63 -5.71 -16.27
N ASN A 629 -13.99 -6.70 -17.07
CA ASN A 629 -13.74 -6.65 -18.51
C ASN A 629 -15.04 -6.74 -19.33
N GLY A 630 -15.27 -7.78 -20.11
CA GLY A 630 -16.46 -7.92 -20.94
C GLY A 630 -17.78 -7.79 -20.16
N VAL A 631 -18.77 -7.13 -20.78
CA VAL A 631 -20.13 -6.96 -20.22
C VAL A 631 -21.15 -7.46 -21.22
N ALA A 632 -22.09 -8.30 -20.79
CA ALA A 632 -23.11 -8.86 -21.66
C ALA A 632 -24.48 -8.94 -20.97
N LEU A 633 -25.54 -8.50 -21.65
CA LEU A 633 -26.91 -8.74 -21.21
C LEU A 633 -27.39 -10.10 -21.69
N ASN A 634 -28.20 -10.76 -20.87
CA ASN A 634 -28.87 -11.97 -21.30
C ASN A 634 -30.06 -11.69 -22.23
N ARG A 635 -30.56 -12.73 -22.91
CA ARG A 635 -31.58 -12.61 -23.96
C ARG A 635 -32.83 -11.82 -23.56
N ASP A 636 -33.33 -11.99 -22.34
CA ASP A 636 -34.54 -11.33 -21.85
C ASP A 636 -34.25 -10.11 -20.95
N GLU A 637 -32.97 -9.74 -20.82
CA GLU A 637 -32.47 -8.68 -19.95
C GLU A 637 -32.93 -8.85 -18.49
N SER A 638 -33.06 -10.09 -18.03
CA SER A 638 -33.28 -10.41 -16.62
C SER A 638 -32.00 -10.34 -15.80
N PHE A 639 -30.82 -10.41 -16.42
CA PHE A 639 -29.54 -10.19 -15.76
C PHE A 639 -28.47 -9.66 -16.72
N VAL A 640 -27.41 -9.07 -16.14
CA VAL A 640 -26.20 -8.62 -16.83
C VAL A 640 -24.99 -9.35 -16.27
N LEU A 641 -24.06 -9.72 -17.15
CA LEU A 641 -22.82 -10.42 -16.83
C LEU A 641 -21.63 -9.46 -16.89
N VAL A 642 -20.62 -9.72 -16.06
CA VAL A 642 -19.31 -9.08 -16.13
C VAL A 642 -18.20 -10.13 -15.98
N ALA A 643 -17.21 -10.08 -16.87
CA ALA A 643 -16.03 -10.92 -16.82
C ALA A 643 -15.02 -10.41 -15.77
N GLU A 644 -14.47 -11.33 -14.98
CA GLU A 644 -13.36 -11.06 -14.05
C GLU A 644 -12.06 -11.62 -14.59
N LEU A 645 -11.26 -10.75 -15.22
CA LEU A 645 -9.97 -11.11 -15.83
C LEU A 645 -9.01 -11.74 -14.80
N GLY A 646 -8.87 -11.11 -13.64
CA GLY A 646 -8.03 -11.60 -12.55
C GLY A 646 -8.67 -12.75 -11.75
N GLY A 647 -10.00 -12.81 -11.74
CA GLY A 647 -10.80 -13.79 -10.99
C GLY A 647 -11.04 -15.12 -11.72
N GLN A 648 -10.76 -15.20 -13.03
CA GLN A 648 -11.00 -16.40 -13.86
C GLN A 648 -12.45 -16.92 -13.76
N LEU A 649 -13.40 -15.98 -13.70
CA LEU A 649 -14.82 -16.26 -13.51
C LEU A 649 -15.68 -15.18 -14.20
N ILE A 650 -16.98 -15.45 -14.32
CA ILE A 650 -17.98 -14.47 -14.77
C ILE A 650 -18.99 -14.29 -13.63
N ARG A 651 -19.29 -13.03 -13.27
CA ARG A 651 -20.37 -12.69 -12.33
C ARG A 651 -21.64 -12.30 -13.05
N ARG A 652 -22.77 -12.47 -12.36
CA ARG A 652 -24.10 -12.11 -12.81
C ARG A 652 -24.76 -11.16 -11.81
N TYR A 653 -25.29 -10.05 -12.30
CA TYR A 653 -26.16 -9.15 -11.56
C TYR A 653 -27.60 -9.25 -12.07
N TYR A 654 -28.55 -9.49 -11.17
CA TYR A 654 -29.96 -9.67 -11.54
C TYR A 654 -30.67 -8.33 -11.70
N LEU A 655 -31.25 -8.11 -12.89
CA LEU A 655 -32.04 -6.94 -13.26
C LEU A 655 -33.54 -7.16 -13.03
N LYS A 656 -34.02 -8.40 -13.15
CA LYS A 656 -35.44 -8.79 -13.01
C LYS A 656 -35.58 -10.03 -12.12
N GLY A 657 -36.80 -10.26 -11.63
CA GLY A 657 -37.17 -11.44 -10.84
C GLY A 657 -36.94 -11.29 -9.33
N THR A 658 -37.05 -12.40 -8.60
CA THR A 658 -36.99 -12.39 -7.12
C THR A 658 -35.61 -12.04 -6.55
N LYS A 659 -34.55 -12.17 -7.36
CA LYS A 659 -33.18 -11.81 -7.03
C LYS A 659 -32.78 -10.41 -7.52
N THR A 660 -33.70 -9.60 -8.06
CA THR A 660 -33.35 -8.26 -8.56
C THR A 660 -32.54 -7.48 -7.54
N GLY A 661 -31.42 -6.93 -7.98
CA GLY A 661 -30.55 -6.11 -7.16
C GLY A 661 -29.37 -6.85 -6.52
N THR A 662 -29.33 -8.18 -6.59
CA THR A 662 -28.23 -9.00 -6.05
C THR A 662 -27.32 -9.52 -7.16
N ASP A 663 -26.13 -10.01 -6.80
CA ASP A 663 -25.21 -10.71 -7.68
C ASP A 663 -24.82 -12.12 -7.18
N ASP A 664 -24.44 -12.99 -8.12
CA ASP A 664 -23.81 -14.28 -7.84
C ASP A 664 -22.75 -14.64 -8.92
N ILE A 665 -22.03 -15.74 -8.70
CA ILE A 665 -21.10 -16.29 -9.69
C ILE A 665 -21.93 -17.02 -10.75
N PHE A 666 -21.76 -16.61 -12.01
CA PHE A 666 -22.38 -17.26 -13.16
C PHE A 666 -21.64 -18.55 -13.53
N ILE A 667 -20.31 -18.47 -13.61
CA ILE A 667 -19.39 -19.59 -13.78
C ILE A 667 -18.02 -19.22 -13.23
N ASP A 668 -17.31 -20.19 -12.66
CA ASP A 668 -15.96 -20.07 -12.11
C ASP A 668 -14.99 -21.13 -12.67
N GLY A 669 -13.71 -20.99 -12.33
CA GLY A 669 -12.65 -21.93 -12.71
C GLY A 669 -12.45 -21.98 -14.22
N LEU A 670 -12.56 -20.84 -14.89
CA LEU A 670 -12.34 -20.77 -16.34
C LEU A 670 -10.88 -21.14 -16.68
N PRO A 671 -10.62 -21.74 -17.86
CA PRO A 671 -9.30 -22.17 -18.33
C PRO A 671 -8.38 -21.00 -18.74
N GLY A 672 -8.39 -19.92 -17.96
CA GLY A 672 -7.66 -18.69 -18.17
C GLY A 672 -8.41 -17.43 -17.76
N SER A 673 -7.74 -16.30 -17.97
CA SER A 673 -8.31 -14.97 -17.76
C SER A 673 -9.31 -14.64 -18.87
N VAL A 674 -10.56 -14.43 -18.46
CA VAL A 674 -11.66 -14.07 -19.36
C VAL A 674 -11.65 -12.58 -19.69
N ASP A 675 -11.93 -12.26 -20.95
CA ASP A 675 -11.89 -10.90 -21.49
C ASP A 675 -13.30 -10.48 -21.96
N ASN A 676 -13.49 -10.11 -23.22
CA ASN A 676 -14.80 -9.69 -23.71
C ASN A 676 -15.81 -10.84 -23.81
N LEU A 677 -17.08 -10.49 -23.57
CA LEU A 677 -18.24 -11.37 -23.62
C LEU A 677 -19.15 -10.95 -24.78
N VAL A 678 -19.48 -11.89 -25.67
CA VAL A 678 -20.37 -11.64 -26.82
C VAL A 678 -21.62 -12.47 -26.68
N ALA A 679 -22.75 -11.81 -26.42
CA ALA A 679 -24.05 -12.46 -26.32
C ALA A 679 -24.68 -12.73 -27.69
N ASP A 680 -25.38 -13.85 -27.81
CA ASP A 680 -26.30 -14.15 -28.90
C ASP A 680 -27.64 -14.73 -28.36
N GLU A 681 -28.51 -15.23 -29.24
CA GLU A 681 -29.81 -15.74 -28.83
C GLU A 681 -29.73 -16.92 -27.83
N HIS A 682 -28.68 -17.73 -27.92
CA HIS A 682 -28.60 -19.02 -27.22
C HIS A 682 -27.61 -19.02 -26.04
N GLY A 683 -26.78 -17.98 -25.90
CA GLY A 683 -25.89 -17.83 -24.76
C GLY A 683 -24.83 -16.76 -25.00
N LEU A 684 -23.59 -17.03 -24.56
CA LEU A 684 -22.45 -16.16 -24.85
C LEU A 684 -21.23 -16.89 -25.41
N TRP A 685 -20.39 -16.12 -26.10
CA TRP A 685 -19.00 -16.42 -26.39
C TRP A 685 -18.12 -15.68 -25.39
N ALA A 686 -17.19 -16.37 -24.75
CA ALA A 686 -16.23 -15.78 -23.83
C ALA A 686 -14.81 -15.98 -24.38
N ALA A 687 -14.11 -14.88 -24.62
CA ALA A 687 -12.72 -14.90 -25.04
C ALA A 687 -11.80 -15.10 -23.82
N ILE A 688 -10.81 -15.99 -23.95
CA ILE A 688 -9.78 -16.19 -22.93
C ILE A 688 -8.48 -15.58 -23.44
N VAL A 689 -8.13 -14.41 -22.88
CA VAL A 689 -6.96 -13.63 -23.32
C VAL A 689 -5.66 -14.21 -22.78
N ILE A 690 -5.64 -14.76 -21.57
CA ILE A 690 -4.46 -15.43 -21.01
C ILE A 690 -4.89 -16.85 -20.63
N GLY A 691 -4.50 -17.84 -21.43
CA GLY A 691 -4.76 -19.24 -21.13
C GLY A 691 -4.12 -19.66 -19.80
N ALA A 692 -4.82 -20.48 -19.02
CA ALA A 692 -4.29 -21.12 -17.82
C ALA A 692 -4.89 -22.52 -17.65
N ASP A 693 -4.16 -23.40 -16.99
CA ASP A 693 -4.63 -24.72 -16.58
C ASP A 693 -3.86 -25.17 -15.33
N LEU A 694 -4.11 -26.41 -14.90
CA LEU A 694 -3.47 -26.96 -13.70
C LEU A 694 -1.95 -27.15 -13.87
N GLU A 695 -1.45 -27.33 -15.08
CA GLU A 695 -0.01 -27.47 -15.37
C GLU A 695 0.66 -26.11 -15.62
N HIS A 696 -0.11 -25.14 -16.14
CA HIS A 696 0.33 -23.79 -16.48
C HIS A 696 -0.59 -22.76 -15.79
N PRO A 697 -0.50 -22.62 -14.45
CA PRO A 697 -1.36 -21.70 -13.71
C PRO A 697 -1.06 -20.23 -14.05
N SER A 698 -2.09 -19.40 -14.02
CA SER A 698 -1.93 -17.96 -14.23
C SER A 698 -1.08 -17.35 -13.10
N PRO A 699 0.00 -16.61 -13.41
CA PRO A 699 0.78 -15.91 -12.38
C PRO A 699 -0.07 -14.95 -11.53
N LEU A 700 -1.12 -14.35 -12.11
CA LEU A 700 -2.07 -13.51 -11.39
C LEU A 700 -2.86 -14.33 -10.36
N ALA A 701 -3.37 -15.49 -10.76
CA ALA A 701 -4.07 -16.43 -9.88
C ALA A 701 -3.15 -17.04 -8.81
N MET A 702 -1.89 -17.34 -9.13
CA MET A 702 -0.91 -17.85 -8.19
C MET A 702 -0.57 -16.84 -7.09
N LEU A 703 -0.47 -15.56 -7.44
CA LEU A 703 -0.12 -14.50 -6.49
C LEU A 703 -1.33 -13.99 -5.70
N ALA A 704 -2.55 -14.21 -6.20
CA ALA A 704 -3.81 -13.78 -5.61
C ALA A 704 -3.93 -14.08 -4.09
N PRO A 705 -3.64 -15.31 -3.61
CA PRO A 705 -3.68 -15.66 -2.19
C PRO A 705 -2.62 -14.97 -1.30
N PHE A 706 -1.61 -14.32 -1.89
CA PHE A 706 -0.47 -13.74 -1.19
C PHE A 706 -0.49 -12.21 -1.23
N PRO A 707 -1.36 -11.53 -0.46
CA PRO A 707 -1.52 -10.09 -0.52
C PRO A 707 -0.23 -9.32 -0.20
N THR A 708 0.61 -9.83 0.72
CA THR A 708 1.90 -9.22 1.05
C THR A 708 2.90 -9.29 -0.11
N VAL A 709 2.93 -10.43 -0.83
CA VAL A 709 3.80 -10.62 -1.99
C VAL A 709 3.34 -9.74 -3.14
N ARG A 710 2.02 -9.69 -3.39
CA ARG A 710 1.42 -8.78 -4.37
C ARG A 710 1.72 -7.32 -4.06
N LYS A 711 1.54 -6.91 -2.80
CA LYS A 711 1.88 -5.55 -2.34
C LYS A 711 3.36 -5.21 -2.52
N LEU A 712 4.26 -6.17 -2.24
CA LEU A 712 5.69 -6.02 -2.51
C LEU A 712 5.96 -5.88 -4.01
N ALA A 713 5.36 -6.74 -4.84
CA ALA A 713 5.51 -6.69 -6.29
C ALA A 713 5.04 -5.36 -6.88
N VAL A 714 3.86 -4.87 -6.48
CA VAL A 714 3.35 -3.55 -6.87
C VAL A 714 4.31 -2.45 -6.45
N ARG A 715 4.77 -2.44 -5.19
CA ARG A 715 5.72 -1.43 -4.69
C ARG A 715 7.04 -1.46 -5.46
N LEU A 716 7.56 -2.64 -5.79
CA LEU A 716 8.78 -2.78 -6.59
C LEU A 716 8.58 -2.26 -8.01
N LEU A 717 7.47 -2.62 -8.67
CA LEU A 717 7.13 -2.13 -10.00
C LEU A 717 7.00 -0.60 -9.99
N THR A 718 6.24 -0.03 -9.04
CA THR A 718 6.10 1.42 -8.87
C THR A 718 7.44 2.10 -8.57
N MET A 719 8.27 1.53 -7.70
CA MET A 719 9.60 2.08 -7.39
C MET A 719 10.52 2.08 -8.62
N LEU A 720 10.44 1.06 -9.46
CA LEU A 720 11.21 0.99 -10.71
C LEU A 720 10.67 1.94 -11.76
N ASP A 721 9.36 2.15 -11.82
CA ASP A 721 8.67 2.97 -12.82
C ASP A 721 8.83 4.48 -12.57
N LEU A 722 8.62 4.93 -11.33
CA LEU A 722 8.60 6.35 -10.94
C LEU A 722 9.81 7.17 -11.42
N PRO A 723 11.07 6.70 -11.34
CA PRO A 723 12.20 7.46 -11.86
C PRO A 723 12.11 7.72 -13.37
N PHE A 724 11.61 6.75 -14.14
CA PHE A 724 11.50 6.89 -15.59
C PHE A 724 10.32 7.78 -15.99
N GLU A 725 9.18 7.68 -15.29
CA GLU A 725 8.08 8.63 -15.44
C GLU A 725 8.57 10.05 -15.13
N PHE A 726 9.28 10.23 -14.02
CA PHE A 726 9.82 11.54 -13.62
C PHE A 726 10.79 12.10 -14.66
N ILE A 727 11.72 11.28 -15.17
CA ILE A 727 12.64 11.67 -16.23
C ILE A 727 11.85 12.09 -17.48
N TYR A 728 10.86 11.31 -17.90
CA TYR A 728 10.02 11.66 -19.05
C TYR A 728 9.26 12.97 -18.83
N GLN A 729 8.60 13.16 -17.68
CA GLN A 729 7.85 14.38 -17.37
C GLN A 729 8.74 15.63 -17.34
N LYS A 730 10.01 15.51 -16.92
CA LYS A 730 10.94 16.65 -16.87
C LYS A 730 11.70 16.93 -18.15
N THR A 731 11.99 15.90 -18.95
CA THR A 731 12.91 16.01 -20.09
C THR A 731 12.27 15.69 -21.45
N GLY A 732 11.08 15.08 -21.47
CA GLY A 732 10.46 14.52 -22.67
C GLY A 732 11.18 13.28 -23.21
N ASN A 733 12.10 12.67 -22.45
CA ASN A 733 12.90 11.54 -22.91
C ASN A 733 12.03 10.30 -23.19
N THR A 734 11.94 9.93 -24.47
CA THR A 734 11.09 8.83 -24.94
C THR A 734 11.61 7.44 -24.57
N ILE A 735 12.90 7.28 -24.28
CA ILE A 735 13.46 6.02 -23.78
C ILE A 735 12.92 5.77 -22.36
N ALA A 736 12.89 6.81 -21.52
CA ALA A 736 12.33 6.71 -20.19
C ALA A 736 10.85 6.31 -20.23
N LEU A 737 10.05 6.94 -21.11
CA LEU A 737 8.65 6.53 -21.32
C LEU A 737 8.50 5.07 -21.78
N ARG A 738 9.37 4.59 -22.67
CA ARG A 738 9.38 3.18 -23.10
C ARG A 738 9.66 2.22 -21.95
N VAL A 739 10.59 2.58 -21.06
CA VAL A 739 10.92 1.76 -19.88
C VAL A 739 9.76 1.77 -18.89
N ALA A 740 9.18 2.94 -18.61
CA ALA A 740 8.00 3.07 -17.75
C ALA A 740 6.84 2.19 -18.25
N ASN A 741 6.49 2.32 -19.54
CA ASN A 741 5.46 1.49 -20.16
C ASN A 741 5.83 0.00 -20.16
N PHE A 742 7.11 -0.36 -20.31
CA PHE A 742 7.53 -1.76 -20.22
C PHE A 742 7.29 -2.35 -18.82
N ILE A 743 7.39 -1.54 -17.77
CA ILE A 743 7.19 -1.96 -16.37
C ILE A 743 5.70 -2.09 -16.03
N GLY A 744 4.88 -1.10 -16.40
CA GLY A 744 3.47 -1.04 -15.98
C GLY A 744 2.47 -1.73 -16.90
N ASN A 745 2.77 -1.85 -18.20
CA ASN A 745 1.79 -2.33 -19.17
C ASN A 745 1.65 -3.86 -19.12
N LEU A 746 0.41 -4.36 -19.05
CA LEU A 746 0.12 -5.80 -19.00
C LEU A 746 0.64 -6.54 -20.24
N GLY A 747 0.60 -5.90 -21.42
CA GLY A 747 1.10 -6.47 -22.68
C GLY A 747 2.60 -6.73 -22.69
N SER A 748 3.39 -6.08 -21.84
CA SER A 748 4.83 -6.34 -21.69
C SER A 748 5.13 -7.74 -21.16
N ALA A 749 4.17 -8.35 -20.46
CA ALA A 749 4.25 -9.72 -19.96
C ALA A 749 3.73 -10.76 -20.97
N ALA A 750 3.22 -10.36 -22.14
CA ALA A 750 2.71 -11.29 -23.16
C ALA A 750 3.66 -12.45 -23.51
N PRO A 751 5.00 -12.27 -23.59
CA PRO A 751 5.92 -13.37 -23.85
C PRO A 751 5.98 -14.45 -22.75
N LEU A 752 5.47 -14.15 -21.55
CA LEU A 752 5.42 -15.07 -20.40
C LEU A 752 4.13 -15.90 -20.37
N PHE A 753 3.11 -15.51 -21.15
CA PHE A 753 1.82 -16.19 -21.16
C PHE A 753 1.86 -17.44 -22.03
N PRO A 754 1.05 -18.47 -21.71
CA PRO A 754 0.89 -19.61 -22.60
C PRO A 754 0.43 -19.17 -23.99
N LYS A 755 0.97 -19.81 -25.03
CA LYS A 755 0.59 -19.52 -26.42
C LYS A 755 -0.77 -20.10 -26.81
N ARG A 756 -1.48 -20.76 -25.89
CA ARG A 756 -2.77 -21.36 -26.17
C ARG A 756 -3.85 -20.28 -26.39
N GLY A 757 -4.52 -20.35 -27.53
CA GLY A 757 -5.79 -19.66 -27.76
C GLY A 757 -6.94 -20.39 -27.11
N THR A 758 -7.89 -19.69 -26.52
CA THR A 758 -9.13 -20.33 -26.05
C THR A 758 -10.33 -19.41 -26.22
N VAL A 759 -11.40 -19.96 -26.79
CA VAL A 759 -12.72 -19.33 -26.84
C VAL A 759 -13.74 -20.33 -26.31
N LEU A 760 -14.57 -19.88 -25.37
CA LEU A 760 -15.62 -20.71 -24.78
C LEU A 760 -16.98 -20.32 -25.35
N ARG A 761 -17.81 -21.34 -25.56
CA ARG A 761 -19.23 -21.19 -25.81
C ARG A 761 -20.00 -21.61 -24.56
N LEU A 762 -20.80 -20.70 -24.02
CA LEU A 762 -21.65 -20.98 -22.85
C LEU A 762 -23.13 -20.76 -23.18
N ASP A 763 -24.03 -21.50 -22.55
CA ASP A 763 -25.46 -21.21 -22.53
C ASP A 763 -25.82 -20.16 -21.48
N TRP A 764 -27.11 -19.78 -21.39
CA TRP A 764 -27.60 -18.82 -20.40
C TRP A 764 -27.73 -19.36 -18.97
N ASP A 765 -27.51 -20.66 -18.77
CA ASP A 765 -27.50 -21.31 -17.46
C ASP A 765 -26.07 -21.43 -16.89
N GLY A 766 -25.04 -21.09 -17.69
CA GLY A 766 -23.63 -21.14 -17.29
C GLY A 766 -22.94 -22.46 -17.62
N ASN A 767 -23.56 -23.31 -18.44
CA ASN A 767 -22.91 -24.54 -18.90
C ASN A 767 -21.98 -24.23 -20.07
N ILE A 768 -20.78 -24.81 -20.05
CA ILE A 768 -19.85 -24.77 -21.19
C ILE A 768 -20.33 -25.78 -22.22
N LEU A 769 -20.74 -25.30 -23.40
CA LEU A 769 -21.19 -26.12 -24.52
C LEU A 769 -20.04 -26.57 -25.41
N ALA A 770 -19.02 -25.73 -25.57
CA ALA A 770 -17.81 -26.04 -26.32
C ALA A 770 -16.64 -25.17 -25.86
N ALA A 771 -15.42 -25.70 -25.94
CA ALA A 771 -14.18 -24.95 -25.87
C ALA A 771 -13.40 -25.13 -27.16
N LEU A 772 -13.02 -24.03 -27.80
CA LEU A 772 -12.23 -24.04 -29.02
C LEU A 772 -10.82 -23.59 -28.66
N HIS A 773 -9.82 -24.38 -29.01
CA HIS A 773 -8.43 -24.14 -28.66
C HIS A 773 -7.53 -23.98 -29.90
N SER A 774 -6.43 -23.25 -29.73
CA SER A 774 -5.31 -23.18 -30.68
C SER A 774 -3.98 -23.38 -29.94
N ASP A 775 -3.06 -24.10 -30.58
CA ASP A 775 -1.69 -24.34 -30.11
C ASP A 775 -0.61 -23.91 -31.13
N ASP A 776 -1.02 -23.51 -32.34
CA ASP A 776 -0.12 -23.11 -33.44
C ASP A 776 0.30 -21.62 -33.39
N GLY A 777 -0.27 -20.85 -32.46
CA GLY A 777 0.01 -19.42 -32.28
C GLY A 777 -0.60 -18.51 -33.35
N THR A 778 -1.48 -19.02 -34.22
CA THR A 778 -2.23 -18.18 -35.18
C THR A 778 -3.41 -17.47 -34.51
N ALA A 779 -3.89 -18.03 -33.39
CA ALA A 779 -5.00 -17.51 -32.60
C ALA A 779 -4.70 -17.62 -31.10
N ASN A 780 -3.86 -16.74 -30.56
CA ASN A 780 -3.61 -16.61 -29.11
C ASN A 780 -3.86 -15.17 -28.64
N LEU A 781 -3.86 -14.95 -27.32
CA LEU A 781 -4.15 -13.64 -26.72
C LEU A 781 -5.47 -13.05 -27.25
N ILE A 782 -6.52 -13.88 -27.27
CA ILE A 782 -7.81 -13.54 -27.86
C ILE A 782 -8.57 -12.69 -26.86
N ALA A 783 -8.78 -11.41 -27.18
CA ALA A 783 -9.57 -10.51 -26.35
C ALA A 783 -11.05 -10.49 -26.76
N HIS A 784 -11.36 -10.85 -28.01
CA HIS A 784 -12.74 -10.86 -28.51
C HIS A 784 -12.98 -11.98 -29.52
N ALA A 785 -14.16 -12.60 -29.48
CA ALA A 785 -14.57 -13.62 -30.43
C ALA A 785 -16.04 -13.40 -30.82
N VAL A 786 -16.29 -13.14 -32.10
CA VAL A 786 -17.63 -12.88 -32.62
C VAL A 786 -17.91 -13.75 -33.84
N ARG A 787 -19.11 -14.32 -33.89
CA ARG A 787 -19.52 -15.13 -35.03
C ARG A 787 -19.93 -14.26 -36.22
N SER A 788 -19.47 -14.63 -37.41
CA SER A 788 -19.87 -14.05 -38.69
C SER A 788 -20.15 -15.19 -39.68
N GLY A 789 -21.43 -15.53 -39.87
CA GLY A 789 -21.84 -16.67 -40.71
C GLY A 789 -21.34 -18.02 -40.18
N ASP A 790 -20.60 -18.74 -41.01
CA ASP A 790 -19.89 -19.99 -40.68
C ASP A 790 -18.47 -19.75 -40.14
N HIS A 791 -18.10 -18.50 -39.86
CA HIS A 791 -16.78 -18.15 -39.34
C HIS A 791 -16.86 -17.54 -37.93
N LEU A 792 -15.75 -17.62 -37.22
CA LEU A 792 -15.46 -16.91 -35.99
C LEU A 792 -14.35 -15.89 -36.27
N LEU A 793 -14.63 -14.62 -35.97
CA LEU A 793 -13.65 -13.53 -36.04
C LEU A 793 -13.04 -13.33 -34.65
N LEU A 794 -11.72 -13.21 -34.60
CA LEU A 794 -10.92 -13.16 -33.38
C LEU A 794 -10.17 -11.82 -33.34
N GLY A 795 -10.42 -11.05 -32.28
CA GLY A 795 -9.67 -9.85 -31.92
C GLY A 795 -8.56 -10.19 -30.93
N SER A 796 -7.43 -9.51 -31.04
CA SER A 796 -6.31 -9.60 -30.11
C SER A 796 -5.64 -8.24 -29.93
N PRO A 797 -5.33 -7.81 -28.70
CA PRO A 797 -4.59 -6.58 -28.46
C PRO A 797 -3.17 -6.58 -29.04
N MET A 798 -2.63 -7.77 -29.33
CA MET A 798 -1.22 -7.94 -29.69
C MET A 798 -1.00 -8.21 -31.19
N HIS A 799 -2.02 -8.65 -31.92
CA HIS A 799 -1.86 -9.02 -33.32
C HIS A 799 -2.11 -7.84 -34.26
N PRO A 800 -1.34 -7.72 -35.36
CA PRO A 800 -1.62 -6.76 -36.42
C PRO A 800 -2.60 -7.30 -37.48
N TRP A 801 -3.57 -8.14 -37.09
CA TRP A 801 -4.59 -8.73 -37.97
C TRP A 801 -5.84 -9.13 -37.18
N ILE A 802 -6.97 -9.31 -37.88
CA ILE A 802 -8.14 -10.03 -37.35
C ILE A 802 -7.98 -11.51 -37.73
N GLY A 803 -8.09 -12.42 -36.75
CA GLY A 803 -8.10 -13.85 -37.03
C GLY A 803 -9.47 -14.29 -37.54
N ARG A 804 -9.53 -15.06 -38.64
CA ARG A 804 -10.76 -15.68 -39.14
C ARG A 804 -10.60 -17.19 -39.13
N VAL A 805 -11.48 -17.86 -38.40
CA VAL A 805 -11.51 -19.33 -38.30
C VAL A 805 -12.85 -19.82 -38.84
N ARG A 806 -12.82 -20.85 -39.69
CA ARG A 806 -14.04 -21.49 -40.18
C ARG A 806 -14.55 -22.52 -39.17
N LEU A 807 -15.82 -22.43 -38.80
CA LEU A 807 -16.48 -23.39 -37.93
C LEU A 807 -16.95 -24.59 -38.76
N THR A 808 -16.57 -25.80 -38.37
CA THR A 808 -17.05 -27.03 -39.02
C THR A 808 -18.54 -27.23 -38.77
N GLU A 809 -19.22 -28.05 -39.59
CA GLU A 809 -20.64 -28.37 -39.35
C GLU A 809 -20.88 -28.98 -37.96
N GLU A 810 -19.96 -29.80 -37.48
CA GLU A 810 -20.02 -30.40 -36.15
C GLU A 810 -19.94 -29.34 -35.05
N THR A 811 -18.98 -28.42 -35.14
CA THR A 811 -18.87 -27.28 -34.21
C THR A 811 -20.12 -26.41 -34.27
N LEU A 812 -20.63 -26.11 -35.47
CA LEU A 812 -21.84 -25.31 -35.67
C LEU A 812 -23.08 -25.92 -35.02
N ARG A 813 -23.22 -27.25 -35.03
CA ARG A 813 -24.34 -27.95 -34.35
C ARG A 813 -24.32 -27.76 -32.83
N VAL A 814 -23.12 -27.66 -32.24
CA VAL A 814 -22.93 -27.45 -30.80
C VAL A 814 -23.08 -25.98 -30.42
N VAL A 815 -22.47 -25.07 -31.20
CA VAL A 815 -22.42 -23.65 -30.83
C VAL A 815 -23.65 -22.85 -31.26
N ALA A 816 -24.44 -23.39 -32.18
CA ALA A 816 -25.65 -22.77 -32.74
C ALA A 816 -26.71 -23.83 -33.07
N PRO A 817 -27.34 -24.43 -32.05
CA PRO A 817 -28.37 -25.44 -32.27
C PRO A 817 -29.54 -24.82 -33.06
N GLN A 818 -29.64 -25.17 -34.35
CA GLN A 818 -30.86 -24.88 -35.11
C GLN A 818 -32.01 -25.63 -34.44
N GLY A 819 -33.16 -24.98 -34.28
CA GLY A 819 -34.31 -25.46 -33.51
C GLY A 819 -34.92 -26.78 -33.97
N GLY A 820 -34.22 -27.89 -33.76
CA GLY A 820 -34.65 -29.27 -33.89
C GLY A 820 -34.51 -30.02 -32.54
N PRO A 821 -35.18 -31.16 -32.36
CA PRO A 821 -35.43 -31.74 -31.04
C PRO A 821 -34.14 -32.15 -30.33
N LYS A 822 -34.08 -31.86 -29.02
CA LYS A 822 -33.00 -32.23 -28.11
C LYS A 822 -32.57 -33.68 -28.31
N VAL A 823 -31.35 -33.88 -28.78
CA VAL A 823 -30.70 -35.20 -28.75
C VAL A 823 -30.28 -35.45 -27.30
N THR A 824 -30.94 -36.41 -26.65
CA THR A 824 -30.53 -36.94 -25.35
C THR A 824 -29.18 -37.62 -25.47
N VAL A 825 -28.15 -37.03 -24.85
CA VAL A 825 -26.89 -37.73 -24.58
C VAL A 825 -27.16 -38.79 -23.49
N PRO A 826 -26.70 -40.05 -23.64
CA PRO A 826 -26.94 -41.09 -22.65
C PRO A 826 -26.29 -40.73 -21.31
N LYS A 827 -27.05 -40.86 -20.21
CA LYS A 827 -26.49 -40.76 -18.85
C LYS A 827 -25.44 -41.85 -18.66
N VAL A 828 -24.17 -41.46 -18.57
CA VAL A 828 -23.11 -42.32 -18.03
C VAL A 828 -23.36 -42.46 -16.53
N THR A 829 -23.51 -43.70 -16.08
CA THR A 829 -23.72 -44.03 -14.66
C THR A 829 -22.39 -43.86 -13.93
N PRO A 830 -22.33 -43.14 -12.80
CA PRO A 830 -21.07 -42.99 -12.06
C PRO A 830 -20.58 -44.36 -11.55
N PRO A 831 -19.27 -44.65 -11.61
CA PRO A 831 -18.74 -45.90 -11.11
C PRO A 831 -18.97 -45.99 -9.59
N LYS A 832 -19.42 -47.18 -9.16
CA LYS A 832 -19.62 -47.52 -7.75
C LYS A 832 -18.34 -47.20 -6.97
N GLN A 833 -18.47 -46.41 -5.90
CA GLN A 833 -17.44 -46.26 -4.88
C GLN A 833 -16.99 -47.64 -4.38
N GLN A 834 -15.76 -48.03 -4.72
CA GLN A 834 -15.04 -49.09 -4.03
C GLN A 834 -13.92 -48.48 -3.21
N GLY A 835 -13.92 -48.84 -1.92
CA GLY A 835 -12.69 -48.97 -1.14
C GLY A 835 -12.16 -47.71 -0.46
N LYS A 836 -12.50 -47.57 0.83
CA LYS A 836 -11.65 -46.89 1.82
C LYS A 836 -10.20 -47.37 1.67
N VAL A 837 -9.27 -46.49 1.36
CA VAL A 837 -7.84 -46.72 1.63
C VAL A 837 -7.45 -45.87 2.83
N LYS A 838 -6.94 -46.57 3.85
CA LYS A 838 -6.46 -46.03 5.12
C LYS A 838 -5.29 -45.07 4.90
N LYS A 839 -5.26 -44.04 5.74
CA LYS A 839 -4.05 -43.29 6.12
C LYS A 839 -2.89 -44.24 6.42
N GLU A 840 -1.72 -43.94 5.86
CA GLU A 840 -0.44 -44.01 6.57
C GLU A 840 0.63 -43.16 5.86
N LEU A 841 1.30 -42.35 6.69
CA LEU A 841 2.41 -41.39 6.49
C LEU A 841 2.14 -40.10 5.71
#